data_AF-A0A150QMU4-F1
#
_entry.id   AF-A0A150QMU4-F1
#
_cell.length_a   1.000
_cell.length_b   1.000
_cell.length_c   1.000
_cell.angle_alpha   90.00
_cell.angle_beta   90.00
_cell.angle_gamma   90.00
#
_symmetry.space_group_name_H-M   'P 1'
#
loop_
_entity.id
_entity.type
_entity.pdbx_description
1 polymer ?
#
loop_
_entity_poly.entity_id
_entity_poly.type
_entity_poly.pdbx_seq_one_letter_code
_entity_poly.pdbx_strand_id
1 'polypeptide(L)'
;MPALMGSLEGCDHGPWLAALPVDSVLRGDAAGPKVKPIGASCGCDADCDGAGALCVLGICMQRAEGLCAAPNSEEGCAPGSRCFNTDILTDTGVCYPVYDPATCEGVESRHGLCSPRRGEGCNPACGVACAEDSVGAGDVGAACETAEACSLRGATCYSDASTAEPNGWVEGYCLAFDCASDDECGPEAGCFPAAAGGAPVCMNTCGSDLDCRPGYVCHVVDGASSPACFAGCDAAATCPAGTTCLGELCVSDDVACSPDVPSGWCPEGERCDDGVCRKDVSACESGGDVLEPNDAPGAAVSAPAGVTEGLTVCEGDEDWFRIVVPEGTIVRVGIQLSDPAGDLDLVAYDGEGRLLGSRYGEQYPYSYRDQETDIEAYGFYSERGGAEYLVRVVGHEGAQNTYRLDVTSYPYVDGPSCVSAGFSFDDCAGFGDGGSGLLPFPFPDPDDSVVGGGYVWETFSNYRFARRELIMLVRDALSETLGAFPGTTPLSLIDVCQIDGVTPGYDIGDPRHPESTHDQGGNIDIAYFQTDGSNDGEIICGDGSKHEDGYCSSAAKRNHIVDLERQAFFMARLFRSPRTRVIGVDKILAPFLSKTAARLNALPARDPRRITDAELASFSDRMAYGSGWPYHHHHIHLSMDWWPKRAAAGGGPAAASFASSPVIHRSPAVAAQRMVWPPRP
;
A
#
# COMPACT_ATOMS: atom_id res chain seq x y z
N MET A 1 -1.34 68.30 -1.63
CA MET A 1 -1.72 67.95 -3.01
C MET A 1 -2.10 66.48 -3.07
N PRO A 2 -3.40 66.16 -2.96
CA PRO A 2 -4.01 65.00 -3.57
C PRO A 2 -4.69 65.41 -4.89
N ALA A 3 -4.99 64.45 -5.74
CA ALA A 3 -5.84 64.62 -6.93
C ALA A 3 -6.54 63.28 -7.21
N LEU A 4 -7.83 63.17 -7.50
CA LEU A 4 -8.90 64.13 -7.75
C LEU A 4 -10.25 63.37 -7.69
N MET A 5 -11.25 64.00 -7.04
CA MET A 5 -12.71 64.07 -7.36
C MET A 5 -13.53 62.78 -7.57
N GLY A 6 -14.79 62.68 -7.13
CA GLY A 6 -15.73 63.65 -6.59
C GLY A 6 -17.15 63.05 -6.65
N SER A 7 -17.96 63.36 -5.65
CA SER A 7 -19.32 62.87 -5.40
C SER A 7 -20.41 63.67 -6.10
N LEU A 8 -21.52 62.98 -6.41
CA LEU A 8 -22.95 63.40 -6.41
C LEU A 8 -23.40 64.58 -7.28
N GLU A 9 -24.39 64.33 -8.16
CA GLU A 9 -25.77 64.86 -8.08
C GLU A 9 -26.54 64.70 -9.40
N GLY A 10 -27.83 64.35 -9.27
CA GLY A 10 -29.00 64.74 -10.07
C GLY A 10 -28.93 64.89 -11.60
N CYS A 11 -29.91 64.30 -12.29
CA CYS A 11 -31.05 65.08 -12.79
C CYS A 11 -32.10 64.20 -13.49
N ASP A 12 -33.32 64.47 -13.06
CA ASP A 12 -34.62 64.17 -13.64
C ASP A 12 -34.75 64.65 -15.10
N HIS A 13 -35.67 64.04 -15.86
CA HIS A 13 -36.48 64.59 -16.97
C HIS A 13 -36.95 63.46 -17.92
N GLY A 14 -38.24 63.09 -17.81
CA GLY A 14 -38.99 62.40 -18.88
C GLY A 14 -39.12 63.26 -20.16
N PRO A 15 -39.90 62.87 -21.21
CA PRO A 15 -41.35 62.62 -21.01
C PRO A 15 -42.17 61.84 -22.11
N TRP A 16 -43.48 61.71 -21.82
CA TRP A 16 -44.70 61.65 -22.69
C TRP A 16 -45.02 60.44 -23.61
N LEU A 17 -46.11 59.72 -23.27
CA LEU A 17 -47.42 59.64 -23.98
C LEU A 17 -48.25 58.49 -23.38
N ALA A 18 -49.15 58.72 -22.42
CA ALA A 18 -50.57 59.11 -22.58
C ALA A 18 -51.48 58.03 -23.24
N ALA A 19 -52.24 57.29 -22.40
CA ALA A 19 -53.66 57.00 -22.61
C ALA A 19 -54.31 56.54 -21.28
N LEU A 20 -55.31 57.30 -20.84
CA LEU A 20 -56.21 57.11 -19.69
C LEU A 20 -57.50 56.35 -20.16
N PRO A 21 -58.56 56.13 -19.33
CA PRO A 21 -58.67 55.73 -17.92
C PRO A 21 -59.76 54.63 -17.67
N VAL A 22 -60.01 54.34 -16.38
CA VAL A 22 -61.32 54.00 -15.73
C VAL A 22 -61.62 52.52 -15.36
N ASP A 23 -61.88 52.36 -14.05
CA ASP A 23 -62.68 51.38 -13.31
C ASP A 23 -62.21 49.93 -13.11
N SER A 24 -61.76 49.61 -11.89
CA SER A 24 -62.62 49.14 -10.79
C SER A 24 -61.86 48.24 -9.78
N VAL A 25 -61.71 48.79 -8.58
CA VAL A 25 -61.74 48.17 -7.23
C VAL A 25 -61.74 46.63 -7.14
N LEU A 26 -60.61 46.11 -6.66
CA LEU A 26 -60.44 45.12 -5.58
C LEU A 26 -61.48 43.99 -5.45
N ARG A 27 -61.11 42.81 -5.98
CA ARG A 27 -61.13 41.55 -5.22
C ARG A 27 -59.86 40.77 -5.57
N GLY A 28 -58.78 41.07 -4.84
CA GLY A 28 -57.67 40.14 -4.73
C GLY A 28 -58.04 39.13 -3.65
N ASP A 29 -58.29 37.89 -4.05
CA ASP A 29 -58.25 36.77 -3.13
C ASP A 29 -56.81 36.69 -2.61
N ALA A 30 -56.64 37.02 -1.33
CA ALA A 30 -55.42 36.73 -0.59
C ALA A 30 -55.30 35.21 -0.46
N ALA A 31 -54.47 34.58 -1.31
CA ALA A 31 -53.88 33.30 -0.94
C ALA A 31 -52.94 33.57 0.24
N GLY A 32 -53.23 32.98 1.40
CA GLY A 32 -52.33 32.99 2.55
C GLY A 32 -50.97 32.37 2.21
N PRO A 33 -49.98 32.44 3.14
CA PRO A 33 -48.68 31.79 2.94
C PRO A 33 -48.93 30.32 2.61
N LYS A 34 -48.32 29.83 1.51
CA LYS A 34 -48.38 28.42 1.13
C LYS A 34 -47.57 27.64 2.16
N VAL A 35 -48.29 27.07 3.12
CA VAL A 35 -47.69 26.18 4.11
C VAL A 35 -47.29 24.88 3.42
N LYS A 36 -46.10 24.35 3.71
CA LYS A 36 -45.44 23.23 3.04
C LYS A 36 -45.66 21.92 3.81
N PRO A 37 -45.83 20.78 3.14
CA PRO A 37 -46.07 19.51 3.81
C PRO A 37 -44.85 19.01 4.59
N ILE A 38 -45.07 18.08 5.51
CA ILE A 38 -43.99 17.33 6.20
C ILE A 38 -43.09 16.67 5.15
N GLY A 39 -41.77 16.78 5.34
CA GLY A 39 -40.74 16.30 4.42
C GLY A 39 -40.25 17.35 3.42
N ALA A 40 -40.94 18.49 3.26
CA ALA A 40 -40.49 19.57 2.39
C ALA A 40 -39.49 20.53 3.06
N SER A 41 -38.68 21.23 2.25
CA SER A 41 -37.75 22.26 2.70
C SER A 41 -38.46 23.41 3.41
N CYS A 42 -37.86 24.01 4.44
CA CYS A 42 -38.41 25.14 5.17
C CYS A 42 -37.32 26.09 5.64
N GLY A 43 -37.71 27.36 5.87
CA GLY A 43 -36.85 28.36 6.50
C GLY A 43 -37.27 28.71 7.92
N CYS A 44 -38.55 28.60 8.24
CA CYS A 44 -39.13 28.89 9.56
C CYS A 44 -40.20 27.85 9.91
N ASP A 45 -40.59 27.75 11.18
CA ASP A 45 -41.71 26.88 11.59
C ASP A 45 -43.01 27.24 10.88
N ALA A 46 -43.21 28.53 10.61
CA ALA A 46 -44.39 29.06 9.91
C ALA A 46 -44.50 28.59 8.45
N ASP A 47 -43.43 28.02 7.89
CA ASP A 47 -43.45 27.45 6.54
C ASP A 47 -44.07 26.05 6.51
N CYS A 48 -44.27 25.40 7.67
CA CYS A 48 -44.64 23.98 7.76
C CYS A 48 -46.10 23.74 8.14
N ASP A 49 -46.76 22.84 7.40
CA ASP A 49 -48.20 22.62 7.45
C ASP A 49 -48.55 21.52 8.46
N GLY A 50 -49.57 21.77 9.27
CA GLY A 50 -50.03 20.85 10.32
C GLY A 50 -49.90 21.40 11.74
N ALA A 51 -50.72 20.86 12.64
CA ALA A 51 -50.67 21.21 14.06
C ALA A 51 -49.40 20.64 14.70
N GLY A 52 -48.58 21.52 15.28
CA GLY A 52 -47.28 21.15 15.86
C GLY A 52 -46.20 20.89 14.81
N ALA A 53 -46.39 21.34 13.56
CA ALA A 53 -45.35 21.33 12.55
C ALA A 53 -44.23 22.32 12.92
N LEU A 54 -43.00 21.95 12.64
CA LEU A 54 -41.82 22.77 12.88
C LEU A 54 -40.78 22.56 11.79
N CYS A 55 -39.91 23.55 11.62
CA CYS A 55 -38.77 23.44 10.74
C CYS A 55 -37.58 22.88 11.52
N VAL A 56 -37.26 21.61 11.28
CA VAL A 56 -36.10 20.92 11.88
C VAL A 56 -34.97 20.93 10.87
N LEU A 57 -33.95 21.74 11.14
CA LEU A 57 -32.74 21.84 10.30
C LEU A 57 -33.04 21.98 8.80
N GLY A 58 -34.12 22.70 8.46
CA GLY A 58 -34.47 23.02 7.08
C GLY A 58 -35.48 22.09 6.43
N ILE A 59 -36.01 21.08 7.15
CA ILE A 59 -37.12 20.22 6.69
C ILE A 59 -38.32 20.32 7.64
N CYS A 60 -39.52 20.38 7.06
CA CYS A 60 -40.77 20.37 7.82
C CYS A 60 -40.99 19.02 8.48
N MET A 61 -41.02 19.03 9.81
CA MET A 61 -41.30 17.86 10.67
C MET A 61 -42.48 18.15 11.59
N GLN A 62 -42.87 17.17 12.39
CA GLN A 62 -43.95 17.30 13.36
C GLN A 62 -43.46 16.98 14.78
N ARG A 63 -43.92 17.74 15.78
CA ARG A 63 -43.75 17.38 17.19
C ARG A 63 -44.48 16.07 17.49
N ALA A 64 -43.84 15.21 18.25
CA ALA A 64 -44.51 14.08 18.86
C ALA A 64 -45.47 14.55 19.97
N GLU A 65 -46.39 13.67 20.39
CA GLU A 65 -47.32 13.92 21.50
C GLU A 65 -46.61 14.11 22.85
N GLY A 66 -45.33 13.74 22.94
CA GLY A 66 -44.43 13.90 24.08
C GLY A 66 -43.03 13.36 23.77
N LEU A 67 -42.19 13.14 24.79
CA LEU A 67 -40.91 12.44 24.61
C LEU A 67 -41.15 11.01 24.10
N CYS A 68 -40.35 10.59 23.12
CA CYS A 68 -40.39 9.25 22.57
C CYS A 68 -40.00 8.23 23.63
N ALA A 69 -40.79 7.17 23.77
CA ALA A 69 -40.53 6.08 24.71
C ALA A 69 -39.27 5.27 24.34
N ALA A 70 -38.96 5.21 23.05
CA ALA A 70 -37.75 4.62 22.49
C ALA A 70 -37.39 5.34 21.17
N PRO A 71 -36.13 5.37 20.76
CA PRO A 71 -35.77 5.86 19.43
C PRO A 71 -36.44 4.99 18.36
N ASN A 72 -36.81 5.60 17.24
CA ASN A 72 -37.47 4.94 16.11
C ASN A 72 -38.84 4.30 16.46
N SER A 73 -39.56 4.83 17.45
CA SER A 73 -40.91 4.33 17.81
C SER A 73 -42.00 4.93 16.92
N GLU A 74 -43.06 4.16 16.64
CA GLU A 74 -44.28 4.74 16.02
C GLU A 74 -45.14 5.50 17.06
N GLU A 75 -44.96 5.17 18.33
CA GLU A 75 -45.73 5.74 19.44
C GLU A 75 -45.46 7.25 19.58
N GLY A 76 -46.55 8.02 19.67
CA GLY A 76 -46.52 9.48 19.77
C GLY A 76 -46.41 10.22 18.42
N CYS A 77 -46.37 9.50 17.29
CA CYS A 77 -46.32 10.07 15.94
C CYS A 77 -47.48 9.60 15.06
N ALA A 78 -47.75 10.35 13.99
CA ALA A 78 -48.73 9.92 12.98
C ALA A 78 -48.26 8.66 12.23
N PRO A 79 -49.18 7.82 11.71
CA PRO A 79 -48.83 6.66 10.90
C PRO A 79 -47.94 7.05 9.71
N GLY A 80 -46.87 6.30 9.50
CA GLY A 80 -45.87 6.62 8.47
C GLY A 80 -44.75 7.54 8.96
N SER A 81 -44.67 7.81 10.26
CA SER A 81 -43.54 8.50 10.89
C SER A 81 -42.93 7.70 12.04
N ARG A 82 -41.74 8.11 12.47
CA ARG A 82 -40.98 7.54 13.59
C ARG A 82 -40.50 8.64 14.53
N CYS A 83 -40.63 8.40 15.83
CA CYS A 83 -40.31 9.33 16.90
C CYS A 83 -38.84 9.22 17.28
N PHE A 84 -38.14 10.35 17.34
CA PHE A 84 -36.81 10.48 17.94
C PHE A 84 -36.78 11.63 18.92
N ASN A 85 -36.16 11.42 20.08
CA ASN A 85 -35.82 12.52 20.98
C ASN A 85 -34.61 13.25 20.41
N THR A 86 -34.62 14.57 20.50
CA THR A 86 -33.50 15.43 20.07
C THR A 86 -33.02 16.23 21.28
N ASP A 87 -31.76 16.64 21.27
CA ASP A 87 -31.20 17.60 22.20
C ASP A 87 -31.74 19.03 21.98
N ILE A 88 -32.11 19.38 20.74
CA ILE A 88 -32.70 20.67 20.36
C ILE A 88 -34.07 20.89 21.03
N LEU A 89 -34.91 19.85 21.05
CA LEU A 89 -36.23 19.84 21.70
C LEU A 89 -36.21 18.93 22.92
N THR A 90 -35.93 19.52 24.08
CA THR A 90 -35.83 18.77 25.35
C THR A 90 -37.18 18.40 25.98
N ASP A 91 -38.28 18.99 25.50
CA ASP A 91 -39.63 18.80 26.05
C ASP A 91 -40.51 17.84 25.23
N THR A 92 -40.10 17.46 24.03
CA THR A 92 -40.86 16.55 23.15
C THR A 92 -39.97 15.87 22.10
N GLY A 93 -40.45 14.76 21.55
CA GLY A 93 -39.83 14.13 20.38
C GLY A 93 -40.17 14.80 19.05
N VAL A 94 -39.47 14.39 18.00
CA VAL A 94 -39.69 14.79 16.60
C VAL A 94 -40.11 13.56 15.79
N CYS A 95 -41.14 13.72 14.97
CA CYS A 95 -41.67 12.71 14.07
C CYS A 95 -41.07 12.85 12.67
N TYR A 96 -40.22 11.90 12.30
CA TYR A 96 -39.60 11.80 10.98
C TYR A 96 -40.45 10.91 10.08
N PRO A 97 -40.96 11.39 8.92
CA PRO A 97 -41.75 10.54 8.04
C PRO A 97 -40.85 9.51 7.36
N VAL A 98 -41.42 8.38 6.92
CA VAL A 98 -40.74 7.41 6.06
C VAL A 98 -40.26 8.13 4.80
N TYR A 99 -39.04 7.80 4.37
CA TYR A 99 -38.45 8.41 3.18
C TYR A 99 -39.24 8.01 1.93
N ASP A 100 -39.60 9.02 1.15
CA ASP A 100 -40.14 8.87 -0.19
C ASP A 100 -39.51 9.97 -1.05
N PRO A 101 -38.72 9.62 -2.08
CA PRO A 101 -38.03 10.60 -2.93
C PRO A 101 -38.98 11.52 -3.69
N ALA A 102 -40.29 11.20 -3.78
CA ALA A 102 -41.29 12.07 -4.38
C ALA A 102 -41.81 13.17 -3.44
N THR A 103 -41.66 13.01 -2.11
CA THR A 103 -42.23 13.92 -1.11
C THR A 103 -41.24 14.43 -0.08
N CYS A 104 -40.11 13.76 0.08
CA CYS A 104 -39.01 14.18 0.93
C CYS A 104 -38.02 15.04 0.13
N GLU A 105 -37.93 16.32 0.46
CA GLU A 105 -36.88 17.24 -0.01
C GLU A 105 -35.61 17.14 0.85
N GLY A 106 -35.64 16.33 1.91
CA GLY A 106 -34.48 15.92 2.70
C GLY A 106 -33.78 14.67 2.13
N VAL A 107 -33.22 13.85 3.02
CA VAL A 107 -32.42 12.66 2.70
C VAL A 107 -32.95 11.42 3.38
N GLU A 108 -32.69 10.24 2.81
CA GLU A 108 -33.00 8.98 3.46
C GLU A 108 -31.97 8.70 4.56
N SER A 109 -32.42 8.45 5.79
CA SER A 109 -31.57 7.97 6.88
C SER A 109 -31.48 6.44 6.92
N ARG A 110 -30.57 5.90 7.73
CA ARG A 110 -30.40 4.45 8.01
C ARG A 110 -31.67 3.75 8.53
N HIS A 111 -32.65 4.52 8.97
CA HIS A 111 -33.94 4.01 9.43
C HIS A 111 -35.02 4.05 8.34
N GLY A 112 -34.66 4.43 7.10
CA GLY A 112 -35.57 4.61 5.97
C GLY A 112 -36.47 5.84 6.13
N LEU A 113 -35.97 6.91 6.75
CA LEU A 113 -36.75 8.09 7.12
C LEU A 113 -36.24 9.35 6.42
N CYS A 114 -37.16 10.28 6.14
CA CYS A 114 -36.82 11.61 5.64
C CYS A 114 -36.16 12.42 6.74
N SER A 115 -34.88 12.71 6.58
CA SER A 115 -34.02 13.45 7.50
C SER A 115 -33.54 14.76 6.84
N PRO A 116 -33.31 15.84 7.59
CA PRO A 116 -32.72 17.07 7.04
C PRO A 116 -31.24 16.88 6.62
N ARG A 117 -30.78 17.71 5.68
CA ARG A 117 -29.34 17.94 5.45
C ARG A 117 -28.88 19.08 6.35
N ARG A 118 -27.91 18.82 7.24
CA ARG A 118 -27.35 19.87 8.11
C ARG A 118 -26.68 20.95 7.25
N GLY A 119 -26.93 22.22 7.55
CA GLY A 119 -26.36 23.37 6.83
C GLY A 119 -27.25 24.03 5.76
N GLU A 120 -28.39 23.43 5.38
CA GLU A 120 -29.30 24.02 4.40
C GLU A 120 -30.61 24.53 5.04
N GLY A 121 -30.64 25.82 5.37
CA GLY A 121 -31.86 26.62 5.13
C GLY A 121 -32.77 26.97 6.32
N CYS A 122 -32.53 26.49 7.55
CA CYS A 122 -33.35 26.89 8.70
C CYS A 122 -32.86 28.19 9.35
N ASN A 123 -33.74 29.16 9.59
CA ASN A 123 -33.41 30.43 10.25
C ASN A 123 -33.72 30.35 11.77
N PRO A 124 -32.71 30.42 12.65
CA PRO A 124 -32.90 30.29 14.10
C PRO A 124 -33.74 31.43 14.71
N ALA A 125 -33.96 32.53 14.00
CA ALA A 125 -34.85 33.61 14.46
C ALA A 125 -36.34 33.22 14.42
N CYS A 126 -36.71 32.15 13.70
CA CYS A 126 -38.11 31.80 13.44
C CYS A 126 -38.39 30.28 13.36
N GLY A 127 -37.38 29.41 13.46
CA GLY A 127 -37.53 27.97 13.62
C GLY A 127 -37.01 27.52 14.97
N VAL A 128 -37.86 26.84 15.76
CA VAL A 128 -37.51 26.40 17.11
C VAL A 128 -36.53 25.22 17.13
N ALA A 129 -36.31 24.56 16.00
CA ALA A 129 -35.37 23.46 15.86
C ALA A 129 -34.33 23.68 14.75
N CYS A 130 -33.90 24.94 14.57
CA CYS A 130 -32.71 25.25 13.79
C CYS A 130 -31.49 25.21 14.72
N ALA A 131 -30.61 24.22 14.56
CA ALA A 131 -29.27 24.27 15.12
C ALA A 131 -28.30 24.80 14.04
N GLU A 132 -27.44 25.74 14.43
CA GLU A 132 -26.18 25.97 13.70
C GLU A 132 -25.29 24.73 13.89
N ASP A 133 -24.24 24.56 13.08
CA ASP A 133 -23.25 23.50 13.33
C ASP A 133 -22.80 23.58 14.79
N SER A 134 -23.04 22.50 15.52
CA SER A 134 -22.83 22.48 16.97
C SER A 134 -21.33 22.59 17.31
N VAL A 135 -20.47 22.21 16.36
CA VAL A 135 -19.03 22.33 16.50
C VAL A 135 -18.54 23.70 16.02
N GLY A 136 -18.07 24.53 16.94
CA GLY A 136 -17.42 25.79 16.61
C GLY A 136 -16.15 25.57 15.79
N ALA A 137 -15.79 26.55 14.96
CA ALA A 137 -14.59 26.46 14.13
C ALA A 137 -13.33 26.19 14.98
N GLY A 138 -12.65 25.08 14.69
CA GLY A 138 -11.46 24.62 15.41
C GLY A 138 -11.71 23.87 16.71
N ASP A 139 -12.96 23.71 17.14
CA ASP A 139 -13.29 22.82 18.25
C ASP A 139 -13.07 21.35 17.87
N VAL A 140 -13.05 20.45 18.86
CA VAL A 140 -12.92 19.01 18.60
C VAL A 140 -14.10 18.55 17.75
N GLY A 141 -13.82 17.88 16.63
CA GLY A 141 -14.79 17.53 15.59
C GLY A 141 -15.03 18.54 14.49
N ALA A 142 -14.36 19.69 14.53
CA ALA A 142 -14.42 20.66 13.44
C ALA A 142 -13.61 20.19 12.23
N ALA A 143 -14.02 20.69 11.06
CA ALA A 143 -13.24 20.58 9.83
C ALA A 143 -11.88 21.24 9.96
N CYS A 144 -10.88 20.64 9.32
CA CYS A 144 -9.52 21.18 9.35
C CYS A 144 -8.72 20.72 8.13
N GLU A 145 -7.74 21.54 7.74
CA GLU A 145 -6.73 21.16 6.74
C GLU A 145 -5.34 21.00 7.39
N THR A 146 -5.11 21.67 8.53
CA THR A 146 -3.85 21.64 9.27
C THR A 146 -4.11 21.63 10.77
N ALA A 147 -3.12 21.21 11.56
CA ALA A 147 -3.23 21.20 13.01
C ALA A 147 -3.47 22.60 13.61
N GLU A 148 -3.00 23.67 12.96
CA GLU A 148 -3.22 25.06 13.40
C GLU A 148 -4.69 25.52 13.27
N ALA A 149 -5.50 24.83 12.48
CA ALA A 149 -6.94 25.09 12.41
C ALA A 149 -7.68 24.62 13.68
N CYS A 150 -7.06 23.75 14.48
CA CYS A 150 -7.64 23.24 15.72
C CYS A 150 -7.28 24.15 16.91
N SER A 151 -8.31 24.66 17.58
CA SER A 151 -8.24 25.60 18.69
C SER A 151 -7.78 24.94 19.99
N LEU A 152 -8.04 23.65 20.16
CA LEU A 152 -7.62 22.91 21.36
C LEU A 152 -6.11 22.66 21.33
N ARG A 153 -5.42 23.00 22.41
CA ARG A 153 -3.96 22.88 22.49
C ARG A 153 -3.53 21.41 22.41
N GLY A 154 -2.74 21.07 21.41
CA GLY A 154 -2.27 19.70 21.19
C GLY A 154 -3.22 18.88 20.31
N ALA A 155 -4.34 19.46 19.85
CA ALA A 155 -5.13 18.85 18.81
C ALA A 155 -4.37 18.82 17.49
N THR A 156 -4.60 17.76 16.72
CA THR A 156 -4.12 17.59 15.35
C THR A 156 -5.31 17.51 14.42
N CYS A 157 -5.08 17.90 13.17
CA CYS A 157 -6.03 17.62 12.12
C CYS A 157 -5.87 16.18 11.64
N TYR A 158 -6.88 15.34 11.83
CA TYR A 158 -6.92 13.98 11.33
C TYR A 158 -7.72 13.94 10.04
N SER A 159 -7.07 13.66 8.91
CA SER A 159 -7.71 13.67 7.59
C SER A 159 -7.59 12.32 6.93
N ASP A 160 -8.34 12.15 5.84
CA ASP A 160 -8.23 10.97 4.99
C ASP A 160 -6.79 10.81 4.48
N ALA A 161 -6.13 9.75 4.94
CA ALA A 161 -4.68 9.66 4.92
C ALA A 161 -4.14 9.09 3.61
N SER A 162 -4.97 8.37 2.85
CA SER A 162 -4.57 7.67 1.63
C SER A 162 -5.73 7.49 0.67
N THR A 163 -5.50 7.73 -0.62
CA THR A 163 -6.47 7.38 -1.68
C THR A 163 -6.58 5.87 -1.89
N ALA A 164 -5.64 5.07 -1.39
CA ALA A 164 -5.70 3.61 -1.49
C ALA A 164 -6.52 2.97 -0.35
N GLU A 165 -6.57 3.64 0.81
CA GLU A 165 -7.27 3.18 2.01
C GLU A 165 -8.02 4.34 2.66
N PRO A 166 -9.16 4.75 2.08
CA PRO A 166 -9.99 5.81 2.64
C PRO A 166 -10.44 5.43 4.06
N ASN A 167 -10.23 6.33 5.01
CA ASN A 167 -10.56 6.09 6.42
C ASN A 167 -11.86 6.80 6.85
N GLY A 168 -12.53 7.48 5.91
CA GLY A 168 -13.79 8.20 6.10
C GLY A 168 -13.66 9.57 6.77
N TRP A 169 -12.46 10.00 7.18
CA TRP A 169 -12.24 11.31 7.82
C TRP A 169 -12.14 12.45 6.78
N VAL A 170 -13.18 12.57 5.95
CA VAL A 170 -13.29 13.57 4.89
C VAL A 170 -13.34 14.99 5.46
N GLU A 171 -12.72 15.94 4.73
CA GLU A 171 -12.57 17.36 5.13
C GLU A 171 -11.78 17.58 6.44
N GLY A 172 -11.08 16.55 6.95
CA GLY A 172 -10.28 16.58 8.17
C GLY A 172 -11.10 16.79 9.44
N TYR A 173 -10.62 16.29 10.58
CA TYR A 173 -11.32 16.33 11.86
C TYR A 173 -10.34 16.66 13.00
N CYS A 174 -10.64 17.70 13.77
CA CYS A 174 -9.81 18.06 14.92
C CYS A 174 -9.94 17.03 16.05
N LEU A 175 -8.85 16.33 16.36
CA LEU A 175 -8.73 15.34 17.45
C LEU A 175 -7.60 15.74 18.40
N ALA A 176 -7.78 15.50 19.70
CA ALA A 176 -6.71 15.61 20.69
C ALA A 176 -6.56 14.29 21.45
N PHE A 177 -5.31 13.85 21.67
CA PHE A 177 -5.00 12.63 22.39
C PHE A 177 -4.55 12.92 23.83
N ASP A 178 -4.45 11.88 24.63
CA ASP A 178 -3.97 11.89 26.01
C ASP A 178 -4.86 12.68 26.99
N CYS A 179 -6.17 12.74 26.73
CA CYS A 179 -7.10 13.35 27.67
C CYS A 179 -7.26 12.49 28.95
N ALA A 180 -7.42 13.14 30.09
CA ALA A 180 -7.70 12.50 31.36
C ALA A 180 -9.17 12.66 31.81
N SER A 181 -9.88 13.64 31.25
CA SER A 181 -11.28 13.93 31.57
C SER A 181 -11.96 14.78 30.49
N ASP A 182 -13.30 14.76 30.44
CA ASP A 182 -14.10 15.52 29.46
C ASP A 182 -13.81 17.03 29.48
N ASP A 183 -13.48 17.61 30.65
CA ASP A 183 -13.16 19.04 30.80
C ASP A 183 -11.92 19.47 30.00
N GLU A 184 -11.07 18.53 29.59
CA GLU A 184 -9.86 18.79 28.78
C GLU A 184 -10.14 18.85 27.27
N CYS A 185 -11.32 18.40 26.83
CA CYS A 185 -11.65 18.24 25.42
C CYS A 185 -12.35 19.45 24.79
N GLY A 186 -12.70 20.45 25.59
CA GLY A 186 -13.40 21.64 25.12
C GLY A 186 -14.92 21.46 25.06
N PRO A 187 -15.64 22.47 24.54
CA PRO A 187 -17.10 22.43 24.50
C PRO A 187 -17.58 21.28 23.60
N GLU A 188 -18.66 20.62 24.04
CA GLU A 188 -19.36 19.54 23.30
C GLU A 188 -18.54 18.28 23.00
N ALA A 189 -17.29 18.20 23.49
CA ALA A 189 -16.44 17.03 23.37
C ALA A 189 -16.24 16.30 24.70
N GLY A 190 -16.01 14.99 24.60
CA GLY A 190 -15.77 14.09 25.71
C GLY A 190 -14.45 13.35 25.56
N CYS A 191 -13.93 12.83 26.67
CA CYS A 191 -12.71 12.04 26.68
C CYS A 191 -13.06 10.54 26.62
N PHE A 192 -12.71 9.91 25.50
CA PHE A 192 -13.08 8.53 25.20
C PHE A 192 -11.90 7.58 25.38
N PRO A 193 -12.12 6.37 25.93
CA PRO A 193 -11.08 5.37 26.00
C PRO A 193 -10.68 4.94 24.58
N ALA A 194 -9.39 4.77 24.34
CA ALA A 194 -8.94 4.18 23.09
C ALA A 194 -9.12 2.66 23.07
N ALA A 195 -9.10 2.10 21.86
CA ALA A 195 -8.95 0.66 21.66
C ALA A 195 -7.68 0.13 22.36
N ALA A 196 -7.65 -1.16 22.66
CA ALA A 196 -6.65 -1.79 23.53
C ALA A 196 -5.19 -1.37 23.21
N GLY A 197 -4.60 -0.57 24.09
CA GLY A 197 -3.21 -0.10 24.00
C GLY A 197 -3.02 1.36 23.54
N GLY A 198 -4.09 2.07 23.13
CA GLY A 198 -4.03 3.47 22.71
C GLY A 198 -4.20 4.49 23.84
N ALA A 199 -3.88 5.76 23.54
CA ALA A 199 -4.13 6.90 24.42
C ALA A 199 -5.58 7.38 24.30
N PRO A 200 -6.28 7.75 25.40
CA PRO A 200 -7.63 8.32 25.33
C PRO A 200 -7.69 9.53 24.39
N VAL A 201 -8.84 9.71 23.74
CA VAL A 201 -9.03 10.69 22.67
C VAL A 201 -10.23 11.59 22.95
N CYS A 202 -10.06 12.89 22.71
CA CYS A 202 -11.14 13.85 22.69
C CYS A 202 -11.91 13.72 21.38
N MET A 203 -13.21 13.44 21.48
CA MET A 203 -14.12 13.37 20.34
C MET A 203 -15.38 14.18 20.61
N ASN A 204 -16.01 14.68 19.55
CA ASN A 204 -17.28 15.38 19.69
C ASN A 204 -18.36 14.39 20.18
N THR A 205 -19.10 14.78 21.21
CA THR A 205 -20.19 13.99 21.78
C THR A 205 -21.45 14.14 20.94
N CYS A 206 -22.33 13.15 21.01
CA CYS A 206 -23.60 13.20 20.28
C CYS A 206 -24.71 12.47 21.05
N GLY A 207 -25.94 12.94 20.91
CA GLY A 207 -27.17 12.23 21.26
C GLY A 207 -27.82 11.55 20.05
N SER A 208 -27.55 12.02 18.84
CA SER A 208 -28.05 11.48 17.56
C SER A 208 -27.09 11.77 16.41
N ASP A 209 -27.29 11.12 15.26
CA ASP A 209 -26.48 11.36 14.05
C ASP A 209 -26.54 12.83 13.58
N LEU A 210 -27.60 13.56 13.95
CA LEU A 210 -27.75 14.99 13.63
C LEU A 210 -26.80 15.90 14.41
N ASP A 211 -26.22 15.40 15.50
CA ASP A 211 -25.26 16.17 16.30
C ASP A 211 -23.85 16.08 15.69
N CYS A 212 -23.66 15.17 14.73
CA CYS A 212 -22.44 14.99 13.98
C CYS A 212 -22.42 15.84 12.70
N ARG A 213 -21.20 16.15 12.23
CA ARG A 213 -20.95 16.81 10.94
C ARG A 213 -21.34 15.85 9.79
N PRO A 214 -21.73 16.33 8.59
CA PRO A 214 -21.80 15.48 7.41
C PRO A 214 -20.54 14.61 7.23
N GLY A 215 -20.75 13.34 6.94
CA GLY A 215 -19.72 12.29 6.89
C GLY A 215 -19.42 11.60 8.21
N TYR A 216 -20.20 11.90 9.26
CA TYR A 216 -20.03 11.33 10.59
C TYR A 216 -21.39 10.90 11.16
N VAL A 217 -21.38 9.81 11.92
CA VAL A 217 -22.57 9.26 12.58
C VAL A 217 -22.31 9.04 14.06
N CYS A 218 -23.38 8.98 14.84
CA CYS A 218 -23.32 8.91 16.29
C CYS A 218 -23.23 7.46 16.75
N HIS A 219 -22.11 7.11 17.38
CA HIS A 219 -21.86 5.76 17.90
C HIS A 219 -21.76 5.76 19.43
N VAL A 220 -22.37 4.73 20.03
CA VAL A 220 -22.19 4.44 21.46
C VAL A 220 -20.81 3.82 21.64
N VAL A 221 -19.98 4.42 22.50
CA VAL A 221 -18.64 3.92 22.82
C VAL A 221 -18.69 3.08 24.08
N ASP A 222 -18.26 1.82 23.98
CA ASP A 222 -18.23 0.91 25.12
C ASP A 222 -17.33 1.45 26.24
N GLY A 223 -17.90 1.58 27.44
CA GLY A 223 -17.19 2.10 28.62
C GLY A 223 -17.14 3.63 28.73
N ALA A 224 -17.76 4.38 27.80
CA ALA A 224 -17.92 5.83 27.90
C ALA A 224 -19.27 6.22 28.53
N SER A 225 -19.34 7.45 29.05
CA SER A 225 -20.55 8.03 29.64
C SER A 225 -21.54 8.58 28.61
N SER A 226 -21.07 8.85 27.39
CA SER A 226 -21.85 9.44 26.28
C SER A 226 -21.47 8.79 24.95
N PRO A 227 -22.29 8.89 23.89
CA PRO A 227 -21.91 8.55 22.52
C PRO A 227 -20.98 9.61 21.89
N ALA A 228 -20.29 9.26 20.79
CA ALA A 228 -19.40 10.15 20.05
C ALA A 228 -19.59 10.07 18.52
N CYS A 229 -19.19 11.12 17.81
CA CYS A 229 -19.25 11.19 16.35
C CYS A 229 -18.04 10.50 15.70
N PHE A 230 -18.27 9.44 14.92
CA PHE A 230 -17.24 8.74 14.14
C PHE A 230 -17.49 8.89 12.65
N ALA A 231 -16.43 8.77 11.85
CA ALA A 231 -16.53 8.73 10.40
C ALA A 231 -17.53 7.63 9.99
N GLY A 232 -18.52 7.99 9.19
CA GLY A 232 -19.58 7.06 8.84
C GLY A 232 -20.64 7.69 7.94
N CYS A 233 -21.31 6.85 7.16
CA CYS A 233 -22.45 7.24 6.35
C CYS A 233 -23.41 6.06 6.13
N ASP A 234 -24.63 6.39 5.76
CA ASP A 234 -25.69 5.46 5.42
C ASP A 234 -26.26 5.69 4.01
N ALA A 235 -25.98 6.85 3.42
CA ALA A 235 -26.37 7.22 2.07
C ALA A 235 -25.40 8.28 1.53
N ALA A 236 -25.33 8.45 0.21
CA ALA A 236 -24.51 9.52 -0.41
C ALA A 236 -24.87 10.92 0.11
N ALA A 237 -26.10 11.07 0.59
CA ALA A 237 -26.62 12.35 1.05
C ALA A 237 -26.24 12.69 2.51
N THR A 238 -25.67 11.74 3.26
CA THR A 238 -25.04 11.99 4.57
C THR A 238 -23.56 12.33 4.46
N CYS A 239 -22.99 12.28 3.24
CA CYS A 239 -21.63 12.68 2.96
C CYS A 239 -21.53 14.15 2.49
N PRO A 240 -20.40 14.83 2.77
CA PRO A 240 -20.14 16.17 2.23
C PRO A 240 -20.05 16.17 0.69
N ALA A 241 -20.18 17.35 0.08
CA ALA A 241 -20.14 17.47 -1.37
C ALA A 241 -18.79 17.01 -1.96
N GLY A 242 -18.83 16.27 -3.07
CA GLY A 242 -17.64 15.68 -3.70
C GLY A 242 -17.20 14.35 -3.08
N THR A 243 -18.07 13.74 -2.26
CA THR A 243 -17.85 12.43 -1.67
C THR A 243 -19.11 11.58 -1.79
N THR A 244 -18.93 10.27 -1.80
CA THR A 244 -19.96 9.24 -1.98
C THR A 244 -19.87 8.24 -0.83
N CYS A 245 -21.02 7.73 -0.39
CA CYS A 245 -21.07 6.72 0.65
C CYS A 245 -20.81 5.33 0.08
N LEU A 246 -19.71 4.67 0.50
CA LEU A 246 -19.34 3.31 0.14
C LEU A 246 -19.04 2.49 1.41
N GLY A 247 -19.76 1.39 1.62
CA GLY A 247 -19.49 0.46 2.73
C GLY A 247 -19.51 1.07 4.12
N GLU A 248 -20.33 2.09 4.31
CA GLU A 248 -20.45 2.91 5.53
C GLU A 248 -19.41 4.03 5.68
N LEU A 249 -18.54 4.29 4.69
CA LEU A 249 -17.59 5.41 4.72
C LEU A 249 -17.88 6.42 3.62
N CYS A 250 -17.74 7.72 3.94
CA CYS A 250 -17.69 8.75 2.92
C CYS A 250 -16.32 8.73 2.25
N VAL A 251 -16.29 8.50 0.96
CA VAL A 251 -15.07 8.42 0.14
C VAL A 251 -15.14 9.48 -0.94
N SER A 252 -14.02 10.16 -1.22
CA SER A 252 -13.95 11.14 -2.30
C SER A 252 -14.41 10.55 -3.64
N ASP A 253 -15.19 11.32 -4.41
CA ASP A 253 -15.67 10.88 -5.74
C ASP A 253 -14.52 10.57 -6.72
N ASP A 254 -13.33 11.15 -6.50
CA ASP A 254 -12.12 10.88 -7.29
C ASP A 254 -11.47 9.52 -6.97
N VAL A 255 -11.91 8.87 -5.89
CA VAL A 255 -11.37 7.61 -5.36
C VAL A 255 -12.42 6.50 -5.37
N ALA A 256 -13.66 6.85 -5.03
CA ALA A 256 -14.78 5.92 -4.93
C ALA A 256 -15.01 5.17 -6.25
N CYS A 257 -15.16 3.85 -6.18
CA CYS A 257 -15.54 3.04 -7.33
C CYS A 257 -16.81 3.58 -7.99
N SER A 258 -16.68 4.00 -9.23
CA SER A 258 -17.75 4.65 -9.99
C SER A 258 -17.49 4.49 -11.49
N PRO A 259 -18.47 4.78 -12.37
CA PRO A 259 -18.24 4.76 -13.81
C PRO A 259 -17.08 5.67 -14.28
N ASP A 260 -16.78 6.74 -13.54
CA ASP A 260 -15.68 7.66 -13.82
C ASP A 260 -14.34 7.16 -13.23
N VAL A 261 -14.39 6.30 -12.21
CA VAL A 261 -13.24 5.64 -11.58
C VAL A 261 -13.47 4.11 -11.57
N PRO A 262 -13.33 3.44 -12.72
CA PRO A 262 -13.72 2.03 -12.89
C PRO A 262 -12.81 1.04 -12.16
N SER A 263 -11.71 1.54 -11.58
CA SER A 263 -10.79 0.81 -10.71
C SER A 263 -10.69 1.49 -9.32
N GLY A 264 -11.76 2.15 -8.89
CA GLY A 264 -11.80 2.89 -7.63
C GLY A 264 -11.87 1.98 -6.40
N TRP A 265 -11.81 2.58 -5.23
CA TRP A 265 -11.88 1.88 -3.96
C TRP A 265 -13.27 1.28 -3.72
N CYS A 266 -13.28 0.08 -3.13
CA CYS A 266 -14.49 -0.59 -2.66
C CYS A 266 -14.31 -1.04 -1.21
N PRO A 267 -15.42 -1.25 -0.48
CA PRO A 267 -15.39 -1.77 0.88
C PRO A 267 -14.73 -3.15 0.95
N GLU A 268 -14.31 -3.53 2.17
CA GLU A 268 -13.68 -4.83 2.43
C GLU A 268 -14.51 -6.01 1.87
N GLY A 269 -13.85 -6.92 1.17
CA GLY A 269 -14.47 -8.08 0.53
C GLY A 269 -15.21 -7.79 -0.77
N GLU A 270 -15.03 -6.59 -1.35
CA GLU A 270 -15.57 -6.22 -2.64
C GLU A 270 -14.48 -5.67 -3.57
N ARG A 271 -14.64 -5.89 -4.88
CA ARG A 271 -13.78 -5.31 -5.92
C ARG A 271 -14.57 -4.40 -6.84
N CYS A 272 -13.92 -3.36 -7.36
CA CYS A 272 -14.51 -2.47 -8.35
C CYS A 272 -14.52 -3.16 -9.72
N ASP A 273 -15.71 -3.44 -10.24
CA ASP A 273 -15.93 -4.08 -11.55
C ASP A 273 -16.74 -3.12 -12.43
N ASP A 274 -16.05 -2.44 -13.35
CA ASP A 274 -16.60 -1.40 -14.24
C ASP A 274 -17.38 -0.31 -13.47
N GLY A 275 -16.80 0.16 -12.37
CA GLY A 275 -17.39 1.25 -11.58
C GLY A 275 -18.53 0.83 -10.67
N VAL A 276 -18.65 -0.46 -10.39
CA VAL A 276 -19.60 -1.02 -9.43
C VAL A 276 -18.85 -1.89 -8.43
N CYS A 277 -18.97 -1.60 -7.14
CA CYS A 277 -18.47 -2.51 -6.12
C CYS A 277 -19.29 -3.79 -6.14
N ARG A 278 -18.59 -4.91 -6.35
CA ARG A 278 -19.18 -6.24 -6.33
C ARG A 278 -18.50 -7.02 -5.23
N LYS A 279 -19.32 -7.60 -4.36
CA LYS A 279 -18.86 -8.67 -3.46
C LYS A 279 -18.06 -9.66 -4.26
N ASP A 280 -16.90 -10.02 -3.74
CA ASP A 280 -16.20 -11.21 -4.17
C ASP A 280 -17.11 -12.39 -3.85
N VAL A 281 -17.97 -12.72 -4.83
CA VAL A 281 -18.66 -14.00 -4.83
C VAL A 281 -17.54 -15.01 -4.84
N SER A 282 -17.42 -15.77 -3.76
CA SER A 282 -16.45 -16.85 -3.61
C SER A 282 -16.29 -17.56 -4.95
N ALA A 283 -15.12 -17.37 -5.57
CA ALA A 283 -14.85 -17.84 -6.93
C ALA A 283 -14.90 -19.38 -7.03
N CYS A 284 -15.02 -20.04 -5.89
CA CYS A 284 -15.37 -21.44 -5.67
C CYS A 284 -16.83 -21.75 -6.05
N GLU A 285 -17.21 -21.55 -7.31
CA GLU A 285 -18.33 -22.32 -7.86
C GLU A 285 -17.92 -23.80 -7.96
N SER A 286 -18.89 -24.71 -7.96
CA SER A 286 -18.70 -26.15 -7.77
C SER A 286 -18.01 -26.91 -8.94
N GLY A 287 -17.08 -26.27 -9.65
CA GLY A 287 -16.36 -26.83 -10.79
C GLY A 287 -14.91 -26.37 -10.96
N GLY A 288 -14.37 -25.54 -10.06
CA GLY A 288 -13.01 -24.98 -10.19
C GLY A 288 -12.88 -23.98 -11.34
N ASP A 289 -11.68 -23.45 -11.53
CA ASP A 289 -11.38 -22.56 -12.66
C ASP A 289 -11.11 -23.32 -13.98
N VAL A 290 -10.59 -22.63 -15.00
CA VAL A 290 -10.39 -23.19 -16.35
C VAL A 290 -9.25 -24.20 -16.46
N LEU A 291 -8.37 -24.30 -15.46
CA LEU A 291 -7.19 -25.17 -15.43
C LEU A 291 -7.37 -26.43 -14.58
N GLU A 292 -8.45 -26.49 -13.81
CA GLU A 292 -8.80 -27.60 -12.93
C GLU A 292 -9.22 -28.89 -13.69
N PRO A 293 -8.94 -30.09 -13.15
CA PRO A 293 -8.32 -30.35 -11.85
C PRO A 293 -6.78 -30.32 -11.87
N ASN A 294 -6.17 -29.63 -10.92
CA ASN A 294 -4.72 -29.58 -10.70
C ASN A 294 -4.32 -29.65 -9.20
N ASP A 295 -5.16 -30.24 -8.36
CA ASP A 295 -5.05 -30.36 -6.88
C ASP A 295 -3.82 -31.12 -6.33
N ALA A 296 -2.93 -31.64 -7.19
CA ALA A 296 -1.84 -32.51 -6.76
C ALA A 296 -0.64 -32.48 -7.71
N PRO A 297 0.60 -32.77 -7.22
CA PRO A 297 1.80 -32.78 -8.06
C PRO A 297 1.69 -33.70 -9.30
N GLY A 298 1.00 -34.83 -9.16
CA GLY A 298 0.78 -35.78 -10.25
C GLY A 298 -0.31 -35.35 -11.24
N ALA A 299 -1.14 -34.37 -10.87
CA ALA A 299 -2.17 -33.75 -11.70
C ALA A 299 -1.72 -32.39 -12.27
N ALA A 300 -0.48 -31.96 -11.98
CA ALA A 300 0.01 -30.64 -12.36
C ALA A 300 -0.18 -30.34 -13.86
N VAL A 301 -0.87 -29.23 -14.15
CA VAL A 301 -1.15 -28.79 -15.51
C VAL A 301 0.04 -28.02 -16.07
N SER A 302 0.30 -28.11 -17.38
CA SER A 302 1.37 -27.29 -17.99
C SER A 302 0.98 -25.82 -17.95
N ALA A 303 1.79 -24.98 -17.31
CA ALA A 303 1.46 -23.57 -17.13
C ALA A 303 1.36 -22.86 -18.48
N PRO A 304 0.24 -22.17 -18.77
CA PRO A 304 0.12 -21.38 -19.99
C PRO A 304 1.16 -20.27 -20.02
N ALA A 305 1.77 -20.04 -21.18
CA ALA A 305 2.66 -18.90 -21.38
C ALA A 305 1.86 -17.59 -21.42
N GLY A 306 2.44 -16.52 -20.88
CA GLY A 306 1.79 -15.22 -20.75
C GLY A 306 0.92 -15.15 -19.51
N VAL A 307 -0.15 -14.37 -19.60
CA VAL A 307 -1.04 -14.06 -18.48
C VAL A 307 -2.29 -14.95 -18.53
N THR A 308 -2.61 -15.58 -17.42
CA THR A 308 -3.88 -16.29 -17.18
C THR A 308 -4.58 -15.66 -15.98
N GLU A 309 -5.81 -15.19 -16.18
CA GLU A 309 -6.61 -14.51 -15.16
C GLU A 309 -7.77 -15.40 -14.70
N GLY A 310 -8.33 -15.07 -13.53
CA GLY A 310 -9.51 -15.74 -13.00
C GLY A 310 -9.25 -17.16 -12.50
N LEU A 311 -8.01 -17.44 -12.09
CA LEU A 311 -7.65 -18.68 -11.39
C LEU A 311 -8.02 -18.56 -9.92
N THR A 312 -8.30 -19.68 -9.26
CA THR A 312 -8.90 -19.66 -7.92
C THR A 312 -8.32 -20.74 -7.03
N VAL A 313 -7.88 -20.38 -5.84
CA VAL A 313 -7.58 -21.35 -4.77
C VAL A 313 -8.74 -21.37 -3.79
N CYS A 314 -9.34 -22.55 -3.60
CA CYS A 314 -10.48 -22.77 -2.72
C CYS A 314 -10.10 -23.51 -1.42
N GLU A 315 -11.06 -23.63 -0.49
CA GLU A 315 -10.79 -24.33 0.78
C GLU A 315 -10.41 -25.79 0.53
N GLY A 316 -9.16 -26.15 0.89
CA GLY A 316 -8.63 -27.50 0.73
C GLY A 316 -8.15 -27.83 -0.68
N ASP A 317 -8.11 -26.84 -1.56
CA ASP A 317 -7.59 -26.92 -2.93
C ASP A 317 -6.14 -26.35 -3.00
N GLU A 318 -5.37 -26.84 -3.97
CA GLU A 318 -3.99 -26.45 -4.25
C GLU A 318 -3.72 -26.51 -5.75
N ASP A 319 -3.29 -25.41 -6.35
CA ASP A 319 -3.00 -25.41 -7.78
C ASP A 319 -1.57 -25.82 -8.08
N TRP A 320 -1.39 -26.97 -8.74
CA TRP A 320 -0.08 -27.42 -9.21
C TRP A 320 0.14 -27.15 -10.69
N PHE A 321 1.26 -26.49 -11.02
CA PHE A 321 1.67 -26.22 -12.39
C PHE A 321 3.04 -26.81 -12.72
N ARG A 322 3.16 -27.34 -13.93
CA ARG A 322 4.42 -27.77 -14.54
C ARG A 322 4.99 -26.66 -15.40
N ILE A 323 6.23 -26.28 -15.11
CA ILE A 323 7.00 -25.27 -15.83
C ILE A 323 8.06 -25.98 -16.64
N VAL A 324 8.00 -25.85 -17.97
CA VAL A 324 9.04 -26.37 -18.87
C VAL A 324 9.89 -25.19 -19.34
N VAL A 325 11.17 -25.19 -19.00
CA VAL A 325 12.07 -24.07 -19.30
C VAL A 325 12.72 -24.27 -20.67
N PRO A 326 12.50 -23.36 -21.64
CA PRO A 326 13.17 -23.44 -22.93
C PRO A 326 14.69 -23.24 -22.84
N GLU A 327 15.40 -23.75 -23.86
CA GLU A 327 16.85 -23.60 -23.99
C GLU A 327 17.26 -22.13 -24.00
N GLY A 328 18.25 -21.77 -23.16
CA GLY A 328 18.81 -20.42 -23.13
C GLY A 328 17.77 -19.37 -22.71
N THR A 329 16.91 -19.70 -21.75
CA THR A 329 15.91 -18.76 -21.24
C THR A 329 15.80 -18.78 -19.72
N ILE A 330 15.61 -17.60 -19.13
CA ILE A 330 15.05 -17.47 -17.78
C ILE A 330 13.53 -17.39 -17.93
N VAL A 331 12.80 -18.28 -17.27
CA VAL A 331 11.34 -18.23 -17.14
C VAL A 331 11.01 -17.64 -15.78
N ARG A 332 10.29 -16.51 -15.78
CA ARG A 332 9.63 -15.96 -14.59
C ARG A 332 8.25 -16.58 -14.48
N VAL A 333 7.94 -17.11 -13.31
CA VAL A 333 6.59 -17.53 -12.94
C VAL A 333 6.19 -16.73 -11.74
N GLY A 334 5.05 -16.05 -11.82
CA GLY A 334 4.52 -15.33 -10.68
C GLY A 334 3.01 -15.33 -10.60
N ILE A 335 2.51 -15.13 -9.39
CA ILE A 335 1.11 -14.92 -9.09
C ILE A 335 0.89 -13.48 -8.66
N GLN A 336 -0.30 -12.95 -8.95
CA GLN A 336 -0.80 -11.70 -8.40
C GLN A 336 -2.18 -11.93 -7.82
N LEU A 337 -2.41 -11.41 -6.62
CA LEU A 337 -3.62 -11.61 -5.82
C LEU A 337 -3.99 -10.29 -5.12
N SER A 338 -5.12 -10.27 -4.42
CA SER A 338 -5.49 -9.18 -3.51
C SER A 338 -5.28 -9.66 -2.09
N ASP A 339 -4.25 -9.19 -1.39
CA ASP A 339 -3.91 -9.64 -0.03
C ASP A 339 -5.10 -9.57 0.95
N PRO A 340 -5.94 -8.49 0.94
CA PRO A 340 -7.15 -8.44 1.77
C PRO A 340 -8.17 -9.54 1.49
N ALA A 341 -8.17 -10.16 0.29
CA ALA A 341 -9.11 -11.22 -0.05
C ALA A 341 -8.64 -12.61 0.44
N GLY A 342 -7.37 -12.75 0.81
CA GLY A 342 -6.80 -13.99 1.32
C GLY A 342 -5.37 -14.22 0.82
N ASP A 343 -4.49 -14.61 1.72
CA ASP A 343 -3.08 -14.79 1.39
C ASP A 343 -2.83 -16.11 0.67
N LEU A 344 -2.29 -16.05 -0.56
CA LEU A 344 -1.81 -17.23 -1.27
C LEU A 344 -0.29 -17.19 -1.39
N ASP A 345 0.34 -18.31 -1.08
CA ASP A 345 1.77 -18.53 -1.20
C ASP A 345 2.11 -19.28 -2.51
N LEU A 346 3.22 -18.91 -3.14
CA LEU A 346 3.85 -19.63 -4.26
C LEU A 346 5.02 -20.47 -3.74
N VAL A 347 5.00 -21.75 -4.08
CA VAL A 347 6.03 -22.73 -3.71
C VAL A 347 6.66 -23.32 -4.96
N ALA A 348 7.99 -23.44 -4.98
CA ALA A 348 8.74 -23.94 -6.13
C ALA A 348 9.49 -25.24 -5.79
N TYR A 349 9.43 -26.20 -6.71
CA TYR A 349 10.11 -27.49 -6.63
C TYR A 349 10.85 -27.78 -7.95
N ASP A 350 11.92 -28.58 -7.88
CA ASP A 350 12.55 -29.14 -9.07
C ASP A 350 11.79 -30.34 -9.64
N GLY A 351 12.27 -30.88 -10.77
CA GLY A 351 11.68 -32.03 -11.45
C GLY A 351 11.67 -33.33 -10.63
N GLU A 352 12.48 -33.42 -9.57
CA GLU A 352 12.44 -34.53 -8.61
C GLU A 352 11.51 -34.29 -7.43
N GLY A 353 10.86 -33.12 -7.36
CA GLY A 353 9.97 -32.72 -6.26
C GLY A 353 10.71 -32.21 -5.02
N ARG A 354 12.00 -31.85 -5.12
CA ARG A 354 12.72 -31.22 -4.02
C ARG A 354 12.36 -29.74 -3.95
N LEU A 355 12.13 -29.25 -2.73
CA LEU A 355 11.79 -27.85 -2.47
C LEU A 355 12.97 -26.92 -2.82
N LEU A 356 12.70 -25.90 -3.64
CA LEU A 356 13.67 -24.87 -4.03
C LEU A 356 13.43 -23.56 -3.27
N GLY A 357 12.17 -23.19 -3.08
CA GLY A 357 11.76 -22.00 -2.35
C GLY A 357 10.29 -22.03 -1.97
N SER A 358 9.97 -21.42 -0.84
CA SER A 358 8.60 -21.33 -0.31
C SER A 358 8.44 -20.06 0.51
N ARG A 359 7.26 -19.45 0.45
CA ARG A 359 6.72 -18.60 1.53
C ARG A 359 5.74 -19.36 2.42
N TYR A 360 5.26 -20.51 1.95
CA TYR A 360 4.41 -21.44 2.70
C TYR A 360 5.19 -22.37 3.64
N GLY A 361 4.85 -22.32 4.94
CA GLY A 361 5.21 -23.31 5.96
C GLY A 361 6.67 -23.33 6.42
N GLU A 362 6.93 -23.88 7.61
CA GLU A 362 8.24 -23.91 8.29
C GLU A 362 9.35 -24.70 7.56
N GLN A 363 9.04 -25.37 6.44
CA GLN A 363 9.98 -26.23 5.73
C GLN A 363 11.05 -25.45 4.96
N TYR A 364 10.79 -24.18 4.65
CA TYR A 364 11.79 -23.29 4.06
C TYR A 364 12.29 -22.30 5.13
N PRO A 365 13.58 -22.32 5.49
CA PRO A 365 14.11 -21.52 6.61
C PRO A 365 14.04 -19.99 6.40
N TYR A 366 13.59 -19.54 5.23
CA TYR A 366 13.46 -18.13 4.85
C TYR A 366 12.03 -17.75 4.47
N SER A 367 11.01 -18.41 5.04
CA SER A 367 9.58 -18.13 4.85
C SER A 367 9.04 -17.14 5.90
N TYR A 368 9.52 -15.89 5.92
CA TYR A 368 8.96 -14.86 6.82
C TYR A 368 7.78 -14.17 6.19
N ARG A 369 6.75 -13.98 7.00
CA ARG A 369 5.41 -13.55 6.61
C ARG A 369 5.15 -12.05 6.82
N ASP A 370 6.07 -11.33 7.48
CA ASP A 370 5.91 -9.88 7.74
C ASP A 370 6.20 -9.04 6.48
N GLN A 371 6.48 -9.68 5.34
CA GLN A 371 6.86 -9.03 4.08
C GLN A 371 6.13 -9.66 2.89
N GLU A 372 4.83 -9.89 3.08
CA GLU A 372 3.91 -10.29 2.02
C GLU A 372 3.47 -9.09 1.19
N THR A 373 3.15 -9.39 -0.05
CA THR A 373 2.72 -8.41 -1.05
C THR A 373 1.69 -9.11 -1.93
N ASP A 374 0.92 -8.34 -2.69
CA ASP A 374 0.02 -8.86 -3.73
C ASP A 374 0.71 -9.66 -4.86
N ILE A 375 2.04 -9.82 -4.85
CA ILE A 375 2.82 -10.50 -5.89
C ILE A 375 3.78 -11.52 -5.28
N GLU A 376 3.85 -12.70 -5.88
CA GLU A 376 4.97 -13.62 -5.67
C GLU A 376 5.57 -14.10 -6.98
N ALA A 377 6.89 -14.20 -7.07
CA ALA A 377 7.54 -14.61 -8.31
C ALA A 377 8.87 -15.34 -8.13
N TYR A 378 9.09 -16.35 -8.97
CA TYR A 378 10.34 -17.10 -9.06
C TYR A 378 10.93 -17.10 -10.47
N GLY A 379 12.24 -17.32 -10.55
CA GLY A 379 12.98 -17.48 -11.80
C GLY A 379 13.54 -18.88 -11.95
N PHE A 380 13.42 -19.45 -13.15
CA PHE A 380 13.97 -20.75 -13.52
C PHE A 380 14.83 -20.60 -14.78
N TYR A 381 15.96 -21.29 -14.86
CA TYR A 381 16.87 -21.21 -16.00
C TYR A 381 17.22 -22.60 -16.50
N SER A 382 17.34 -22.77 -17.82
CA SER A 382 17.86 -24.00 -18.43
C SER A 382 18.77 -23.69 -19.61
N GLU A 383 20.04 -24.07 -19.48
CA GLU A 383 21.01 -23.94 -20.57
C GLU A 383 20.66 -24.85 -21.76
N ARG A 384 20.22 -26.09 -21.48
CA ARG A 384 19.96 -27.12 -22.50
C ARG A 384 18.50 -27.20 -22.94
N GLY A 385 17.61 -26.53 -22.21
CA GLY A 385 16.18 -26.59 -22.41
C GLY A 385 15.54 -27.90 -21.96
N GLY A 386 14.24 -27.84 -21.73
CA GLY A 386 13.43 -28.99 -21.32
C GLY A 386 13.56 -29.34 -19.83
N ALA A 387 14.26 -28.54 -19.03
CA ALA A 387 14.20 -28.67 -17.58
C ALA A 387 12.77 -28.45 -17.09
N GLU A 388 12.29 -29.35 -16.23
CA GLU A 388 10.96 -29.29 -15.66
C GLU A 388 11.05 -28.86 -14.19
N TYR A 389 10.18 -27.93 -13.82
CA TYR A 389 9.94 -27.53 -12.43
C TYR A 389 8.46 -27.66 -12.12
N LEU A 390 8.13 -27.80 -10.85
CA LEU A 390 6.75 -27.72 -10.37
C LEU A 390 6.61 -26.45 -9.53
N VAL A 391 5.54 -25.70 -9.74
CA VAL A 391 5.12 -24.65 -8.84
C VAL A 391 3.75 -25.00 -8.27
N ARG A 392 3.51 -24.61 -7.03
CA ARG A 392 2.27 -24.82 -6.30
C ARG A 392 1.79 -23.49 -5.77
N VAL A 393 0.53 -23.15 -6.02
CA VAL A 393 -0.17 -22.03 -5.39
C VAL A 393 -1.07 -22.61 -4.31
N VAL A 394 -1.00 -22.07 -3.10
CA VAL A 394 -1.73 -22.59 -1.94
C VAL A 394 -2.10 -21.47 -0.99
N GLY A 395 -3.29 -21.54 -0.39
CA GLY A 395 -3.72 -20.59 0.63
C GLY A 395 -2.98 -20.76 1.97
N HIS A 396 -2.45 -19.67 2.50
CA HIS A 396 -1.90 -19.64 3.85
C HIS A 396 -3.00 -19.88 4.88
N GLU A 397 -2.79 -20.81 5.82
CA GLU A 397 -3.81 -21.20 6.82
C GLU A 397 -5.20 -21.55 6.23
N GLY A 398 -5.25 -22.01 4.97
CA GLY A 398 -6.50 -22.34 4.28
C GLY A 398 -7.23 -21.13 3.70
N ALA A 399 -6.53 -19.99 3.55
CA ALA A 399 -7.02 -18.83 2.81
C ALA A 399 -7.47 -19.23 1.39
N GLN A 400 -8.40 -18.45 0.86
CA GLN A 400 -8.96 -18.63 -0.47
C GLN A 400 -8.80 -17.31 -1.21
N ASN A 401 -8.47 -17.36 -2.49
CA ASN A 401 -8.39 -16.13 -3.27
C ASN A 401 -8.53 -16.43 -4.78
N THR A 402 -8.89 -15.40 -5.54
CA THR A 402 -8.68 -15.39 -6.98
C THR A 402 -7.31 -14.82 -7.26
N TYR A 403 -6.60 -15.38 -8.23
CA TYR A 403 -5.28 -14.89 -8.61
C TYR A 403 -5.09 -14.91 -10.13
N ARG A 404 -4.01 -14.24 -10.53
CA ARG A 404 -3.51 -14.14 -11.89
C ARG A 404 -2.14 -14.81 -11.96
N LEU A 405 -1.96 -15.74 -12.88
CA LEU A 405 -0.67 -16.37 -13.18
C LEU A 405 0.00 -15.67 -14.38
N ASP A 406 1.30 -15.34 -14.27
CA ASP A 406 2.13 -14.87 -15.39
C ASP A 406 3.35 -15.76 -15.53
N VAL A 407 3.48 -16.34 -16.73
CA VAL A 407 4.65 -17.12 -17.13
C VAL A 407 5.32 -16.41 -18.31
N THR A 408 6.41 -15.71 -18.04
CA THR A 408 7.15 -14.95 -19.05
C THR A 408 8.55 -15.51 -19.25
N SER A 409 8.95 -15.72 -20.51
CA SER A 409 10.28 -16.20 -20.88
C SER A 409 11.17 -15.08 -21.38
N TYR A 410 12.41 -15.06 -20.92
CA TYR A 410 13.43 -14.08 -21.28
C TYR A 410 14.66 -14.80 -21.86
N PRO A 411 15.15 -14.40 -23.06
CA PRO A 411 16.41 -14.92 -23.57
C PRO A 411 17.55 -14.67 -22.56
N TYR A 412 18.34 -15.70 -22.30
CA TYR A 412 19.45 -15.65 -21.36
C TYR A 412 20.54 -16.64 -21.77
N VAL A 413 21.79 -16.21 -21.66
CA VAL A 413 22.95 -17.09 -21.76
C VAL A 413 24.02 -16.52 -20.85
N ASP A 414 24.78 -17.39 -20.19
CA ASP A 414 25.92 -16.96 -19.38
C ASP A 414 27.10 -16.49 -20.23
N GLY A 415 27.98 -15.72 -19.59
CA GLY A 415 29.22 -15.27 -20.19
C GLY A 415 29.85 -14.14 -19.39
N PRO A 416 31.11 -13.77 -19.71
CA PRO A 416 31.88 -12.81 -18.94
C PRO A 416 31.37 -11.37 -19.03
N SER A 417 30.48 -11.07 -19.98
CA SER A 417 29.71 -9.83 -20.00
C SER A 417 28.42 -9.95 -20.80
N CYS A 418 27.40 -9.22 -20.39
CA CYS A 418 26.09 -9.20 -21.04
C CYS A 418 26.16 -8.72 -22.51
N VAL A 419 26.85 -7.62 -22.78
CA VAL A 419 26.99 -7.11 -24.15
C VAL A 419 27.82 -8.04 -25.05
N SER A 420 28.85 -8.72 -24.51
CA SER A 420 29.63 -9.68 -25.30
C SER A 420 28.86 -10.95 -25.61
N ALA A 421 27.85 -11.28 -24.81
CA ALA A 421 26.94 -12.40 -25.05
C ALA A 421 25.88 -12.08 -26.12
N GLY A 422 25.89 -10.87 -26.70
CA GLY A 422 25.03 -10.49 -27.82
C GLY A 422 23.74 -9.79 -27.41
N PHE A 423 23.53 -9.52 -26.13
CA PHE A 423 22.40 -8.73 -25.65
C PHE A 423 22.58 -7.24 -25.95
N SER A 424 21.46 -6.54 -26.15
CA SER A 424 21.48 -5.11 -26.38
C SER A 424 21.88 -4.34 -25.10
N PHE A 425 22.10 -3.03 -25.24
CA PHE A 425 22.34 -2.19 -24.08
C PHE A 425 21.13 -2.16 -23.14
N ASP A 426 19.92 -1.94 -23.70
CA ASP A 426 18.70 -1.81 -22.92
C ASP A 426 18.41 -3.10 -22.15
N ASP A 427 18.66 -4.25 -22.79
CA ASP A 427 18.65 -5.59 -22.21
C ASP A 427 19.55 -5.74 -20.98
N CYS A 428 20.81 -5.30 -21.10
CA CYS A 428 21.76 -5.39 -20.01
C CYS A 428 21.43 -4.41 -18.88
N ALA A 429 20.82 -3.28 -19.20
CA ALA A 429 20.43 -2.26 -18.24
C ALA A 429 19.10 -2.55 -17.53
N GLY A 430 18.31 -3.50 -18.03
CA GLY A 430 16.98 -3.83 -17.49
C GLY A 430 15.93 -2.75 -17.77
N PHE A 431 16.04 -2.02 -18.88
CA PHE A 431 15.06 -1.01 -19.26
C PHE A 431 13.91 -1.62 -20.10
N GLY A 432 12.69 -1.67 -19.57
CA GLY A 432 11.50 -2.02 -20.36
C GLY A 432 11.10 -0.89 -21.33
N ASP A 433 10.46 -1.09 -22.49
CA ASP A 433 10.34 -2.30 -23.30
C ASP A 433 11.23 -2.16 -24.56
N GLY A 434 11.78 -3.30 -25.00
CA GLY A 434 12.92 -3.43 -25.94
C GLY A 434 14.26 -3.77 -25.26
N GLY A 435 14.29 -3.74 -23.92
CA GLY A 435 15.36 -4.20 -23.03
C GLY A 435 14.84 -4.94 -21.80
N SER A 436 13.79 -5.75 -22.01
CA SER A 436 13.19 -6.81 -21.17
C SER A 436 12.91 -6.58 -19.67
N GLY A 437 13.22 -5.43 -19.08
CA GLY A 437 13.04 -5.19 -17.64
C GLY A 437 14.07 -5.93 -16.77
N LEU A 438 13.87 -5.87 -15.45
CA LEU A 438 14.62 -6.67 -14.49
C LEU A 438 14.18 -8.13 -14.53
N LEU A 439 15.11 -9.04 -14.34
CA LEU A 439 14.88 -10.48 -14.39
C LEU A 439 14.91 -11.04 -12.98
N PRO A 440 14.06 -12.04 -12.65
CA PRO A 440 14.27 -12.81 -11.43
C PRO A 440 15.59 -13.56 -11.55
N PHE A 441 16.47 -13.42 -10.57
CA PHE A 441 17.69 -14.19 -10.51
C PHE A 441 17.30 -15.66 -10.24
N PRO A 442 17.61 -16.58 -11.16
CA PRO A 442 17.02 -17.92 -11.14
C PRO A 442 17.45 -18.73 -9.91
N PHE A 443 16.66 -19.75 -9.58
CA PHE A 443 17.12 -20.81 -8.69
C PHE A 443 18.35 -21.53 -9.27
N PRO A 444 19.24 -22.07 -8.41
CA PRO A 444 20.31 -22.94 -8.87
C PRO A 444 19.72 -24.21 -9.50
N ASP A 445 20.30 -24.64 -10.61
CA ASP A 445 19.97 -25.91 -11.25
C ASP A 445 21.19 -26.83 -11.17
N PRO A 446 21.13 -28.00 -10.49
CA PRO A 446 22.25 -28.94 -10.44
C PRO A 446 22.77 -29.40 -11.81
N ASP A 447 21.94 -29.37 -12.85
CA ASP A 447 22.29 -29.73 -14.23
C ASP A 447 22.88 -28.57 -15.05
N ASP A 448 22.88 -27.36 -14.49
CA ASP A 448 23.54 -26.17 -15.03
C ASP A 448 25.05 -26.39 -15.15
N SER A 449 25.60 -26.28 -16.36
CA SER A 449 27.01 -26.55 -16.58
C SER A 449 27.95 -25.42 -16.14
N VAL A 450 27.40 -24.23 -15.85
CA VAL A 450 28.17 -23.03 -15.50
C VAL A 450 28.39 -22.95 -14.00
N VAL A 451 27.32 -23.02 -13.21
CA VAL A 451 27.39 -22.92 -11.74
C VAL A 451 26.81 -24.12 -11.01
N GLY A 452 26.04 -24.99 -11.66
CA GLY A 452 25.34 -26.10 -11.01
C GLY A 452 24.55 -25.65 -9.77
N GLY A 453 24.64 -26.45 -8.70
CA GLY A 453 24.17 -26.09 -7.36
C GLY A 453 25.06 -25.11 -6.59
N GLY A 454 25.81 -24.23 -7.27
CA GLY A 454 26.88 -23.41 -6.68
C GLY A 454 26.42 -22.26 -5.77
N TYR A 455 25.12 -22.03 -5.65
CA TYR A 455 24.54 -21.01 -4.78
C TYR A 455 23.18 -21.42 -4.25
N VAL A 456 22.69 -20.71 -3.23
CA VAL A 456 21.33 -20.82 -2.67
C VAL A 456 20.79 -19.42 -2.34
N TRP A 457 19.52 -19.30 -1.99
CA TRP A 457 18.89 -18.03 -1.62
C TRP A 457 18.50 -17.98 -0.15
N GLU A 458 18.78 -16.84 0.50
CA GLU A 458 18.37 -16.53 1.89
C GLU A 458 17.42 -15.33 2.01
N THR A 459 17.01 -14.74 0.87
CA THR A 459 16.01 -13.67 0.83
C THR A 459 14.67 -14.17 0.29
N PHE A 460 13.63 -13.38 0.45
CA PHE A 460 12.30 -13.66 -0.08
C PHE A 460 12.27 -13.61 -1.61
N SER A 461 11.33 -14.33 -2.21
CA SER A 461 11.13 -14.38 -3.67
C SER A 461 11.07 -12.99 -4.31
N ASN A 462 10.39 -12.06 -3.66
CA ASN A 462 10.07 -10.74 -4.20
C ASN A 462 11.26 -9.77 -4.30
N TYR A 463 12.39 -10.10 -3.67
CA TYR A 463 13.57 -9.23 -3.64
C TYR A 463 14.76 -9.79 -4.42
N ARG A 464 14.50 -10.69 -5.38
CA ARG A 464 15.52 -11.39 -6.19
C ARG A 464 15.63 -10.83 -7.62
N PHE A 465 15.19 -9.61 -7.87
CA PHE A 465 15.19 -9.04 -9.22
C PHE A 465 16.49 -8.29 -9.53
N ALA A 466 17.10 -8.61 -10.66
CA ALA A 466 18.40 -8.08 -11.05
C ALA A 466 18.41 -7.65 -12.52
N ARG A 467 19.32 -6.74 -12.86
CA ARG A 467 19.71 -6.56 -14.26
C ARG A 467 20.36 -7.84 -14.79
N ARG A 468 20.16 -8.14 -16.07
CA ARG A 468 20.79 -9.30 -16.73
C ARG A 468 22.31 -9.32 -16.53
N GLU A 469 22.97 -8.17 -16.61
CA GLU A 469 24.41 -8.05 -16.40
C GLU A 469 24.88 -8.43 -15.00
N LEU A 470 24.05 -8.19 -13.96
CA LEU A 470 24.40 -8.52 -12.59
C LEU A 470 24.31 -10.02 -12.38
N ILE A 471 23.22 -10.64 -12.88
CA ILE A 471 23.03 -12.10 -12.85
C ILE A 471 24.23 -12.79 -13.51
N MET A 472 24.60 -12.36 -14.71
CA MET A 472 25.74 -12.91 -15.46
C MET A 472 27.07 -12.71 -14.73
N LEU A 473 27.31 -11.53 -14.15
CA LEU A 473 28.55 -11.25 -13.43
C LEU A 473 28.72 -12.14 -12.20
N VAL A 474 27.66 -12.31 -11.40
CA VAL A 474 27.69 -13.15 -10.21
C VAL A 474 27.90 -14.61 -10.60
N ARG A 475 27.17 -15.10 -11.61
CA ARG A 475 27.30 -16.49 -12.09
C ARG A 475 28.67 -16.79 -12.71
N ASP A 476 29.23 -15.87 -13.49
CA ASP A 476 30.61 -15.99 -14.03
C ASP A 476 31.65 -16.05 -12.90
N ALA A 477 31.55 -15.14 -11.92
CA ALA A 477 32.45 -15.12 -10.78
C ALA A 477 32.36 -16.39 -9.92
N LEU A 478 31.15 -16.93 -9.72
CA LEU A 478 30.94 -18.22 -9.04
C LEU A 478 31.57 -19.36 -9.84
N SER A 479 31.31 -19.45 -11.14
CA SER A 479 31.86 -20.50 -12.01
C SER A 479 33.38 -20.55 -11.96
N GLU A 480 34.04 -19.38 -12.11
CA GLU A 480 35.50 -19.26 -12.02
C GLU A 480 36.02 -19.66 -10.61
N THR A 481 35.27 -19.35 -9.56
CA THR A 481 35.63 -19.69 -8.18
C THR A 481 35.50 -21.19 -7.91
N LEU A 482 34.42 -21.83 -8.37
CA LEU A 482 34.23 -23.28 -8.29
C LEU A 482 35.36 -24.03 -9.03
N GLY A 483 35.78 -23.51 -10.18
CA GLY A 483 36.90 -24.06 -10.95
C GLY A 483 38.26 -23.89 -10.27
N ALA A 484 38.53 -22.73 -9.68
CA ALA A 484 39.80 -22.43 -9.00
C ALA A 484 39.91 -23.11 -7.61
N PHE A 485 38.78 -23.39 -6.96
CA PHE A 485 38.70 -24.00 -5.64
C PHE A 485 37.74 -25.21 -5.65
N PRO A 486 38.19 -26.39 -6.10
CA PRO A 486 37.38 -27.60 -6.09
C PRO A 486 36.86 -27.95 -4.68
N GLY A 487 35.61 -28.41 -4.59
CA GLY A 487 34.96 -28.73 -3.31
C GLY A 487 34.37 -27.53 -2.58
N THR A 488 34.29 -26.37 -3.23
CA THR A 488 33.55 -25.21 -2.73
C THR A 488 32.07 -25.57 -2.56
N THR A 489 31.54 -25.34 -1.36
CA THR A 489 30.12 -25.48 -1.04
C THR A 489 29.31 -24.32 -1.62
N PRO A 490 27.98 -24.45 -1.77
CA PRO A 490 27.14 -23.40 -2.33
C PRO A 490 27.29 -22.08 -1.56
N LEU A 491 27.21 -20.93 -2.25
CA LEU A 491 27.24 -19.61 -1.64
C LEU A 491 25.84 -19.02 -1.52
N SER A 492 25.48 -18.49 -0.35
CA SER A 492 24.20 -17.82 -0.16
C SER A 492 24.14 -16.45 -0.84
N LEU A 493 23.10 -16.25 -1.64
CA LEU A 493 22.69 -14.96 -2.20
C LEU A 493 21.54 -14.40 -1.35
N ILE A 494 21.54 -13.08 -1.17
CA ILE A 494 20.64 -12.38 -0.25
C ILE A 494 19.86 -11.30 -1.03
N ASP A 495 19.74 -10.08 -0.53
CA ASP A 495 18.82 -9.08 -1.07
C ASP A 495 19.35 -8.50 -2.40
N VAL A 496 18.46 -8.37 -3.39
CA VAL A 496 18.76 -7.73 -4.68
C VAL A 496 17.93 -6.46 -4.83
N CYS A 497 16.74 -6.52 -5.42
CA CYS A 497 15.75 -5.45 -5.39
C CYS A 497 14.37 -6.02 -5.65
N GLN A 498 13.35 -5.19 -5.41
CA GLN A 498 11.97 -5.48 -5.79
C GLN A 498 11.80 -5.58 -7.32
N ILE A 499 10.67 -6.12 -7.76
CA ILE A 499 10.36 -6.31 -9.18
C ILE A 499 10.37 -5.01 -9.99
N ASP A 500 10.01 -3.89 -9.37
CA ASP A 500 10.01 -2.56 -9.97
C ASP A 500 11.38 -1.86 -9.94
N GLY A 501 12.38 -2.51 -9.32
CA GLY A 501 13.71 -1.99 -9.17
C GLY A 501 13.89 -1.04 -7.99
N VAL A 502 13.00 -1.01 -7.01
CA VAL A 502 13.20 -0.25 -5.77
C VAL A 502 13.89 -1.11 -4.71
N THR A 503 14.62 -0.45 -3.81
CA THR A 503 15.19 -1.07 -2.62
C THR A 503 14.16 -1.97 -1.89
N PRO A 504 14.54 -3.17 -1.41
CA PRO A 504 13.65 -4.09 -0.70
C PRO A 504 12.91 -3.52 0.53
N GLY A 505 11.65 -3.92 0.70
CA GLY A 505 10.78 -3.56 1.82
C GLY A 505 9.99 -2.24 1.67
N TYR A 506 10.24 -1.46 0.61
CA TYR A 506 9.51 -0.21 0.37
C TYR A 506 8.07 -0.40 -0.16
N ASP A 507 7.76 -1.55 -0.75
CA ASP A 507 6.43 -1.93 -1.24
C ASP A 507 5.44 -2.17 -0.09
N ILE A 508 5.95 -2.51 1.09
CA ILE A 508 5.19 -2.80 2.31
C ILE A 508 5.41 -1.75 3.42
N GLY A 509 6.17 -0.69 3.15
CA GLY A 509 6.48 0.35 4.15
C GLY A 509 7.46 -0.07 5.26
N ASP A 510 8.18 -1.19 5.11
CA ASP A 510 9.23 -1.67 6.03
C ASP A 510 10.59 -1.84 5.32
N PRO A 511 11.29 -0.73 5.00
CA PRO A 511 12.57 -0.78 4.29
C PRO A 511 13.64 -1.62 4.99
N ARG A 512 14.20 -2.59 4.26
CA ARG A 512 15.31 -3.44 4.75
C ARG A 512 16.67 -2.79 4.62
N HIS A 513 16.78 -1.81 3.72
CA HIS A 513 18.00 -1.08 3.43
C HIS A 513 17.72 0.41 3.33
N PRO A 514 18.74 1.27 3.48
CA PRO A 514 18.58 2.69 3.21
C PRO A 514 18.07 2.94 1.78
N GLU A 515 17.30 4.02 1.61
CA GLU A 515 16.80 4.42 0.29
C GLU A 515 17.93 4.46 -0.75
N SER A 516 17.67 3.96 -1.95
CA SER A 516 18.57 3.96 -3.10
C SER A 516 19.84 3.09 -3.03
N THR A 517 20.00 2.21 -2.05
CA THR A 517 21.16 1.30 -2.00
C THR A 517 21.01 0.08 -2.90
N HIS A 518 19.78 -0.37 -3.15
CA HIS A 518 19.49 -1.59 -3.91
C HIS A 518 18.76 -1.33 -5.24
N ASP A 519 18.52 -0.07 -5.61
CA ASP A 519 17.72 0.26 -6.78
C ASP A 519 18.26 -0.27 -8.13
N GLN A 520 17.34 -0.31 -9.10
CA GLN A 520 17.53 -0.62 -10.51
C GLN A 520 18.12 -2.01 -10.77
N GLY A 521 18.04 -2.94 -9.82
CA GLY A 521 18.61 -4.29 -9.92
C GLY A 521 20.12 -4.32 -10.16
N GLY A 522 20.82 -3.26 -9.76
CA GLY A 522 22.27 -3.10 -9.93
C GLY A 522 23.09 -3.50 -8.70
N ASN A 523 22.44 -3.99 -7.65
CA ASN A 523 23.07 -4.27 -6.37
C ASN A 523 22.61 -5.63 -5.84
N ILE A 524 23.48 -6.31 -5.11
CA ILE A 524 23.16 -7.59 -4.47
C ILE A 524 24.03 -7.77 -3.23
N ASP A 525 23.42 -8.26 -2.16
CA ASP A 525 24.12 -8.76 -0.99
C ASP A 525 24.42 -10.25 -1.17
N ILE A 526 25.67 -10.62 -0.89
CA ILE A 526 26.19 -11.97 -1.08
C ILE A 526 26.92 -12.38 0.19
N ALA A 527 26.67 -13.58 0.71
CA ALA A 527 27.41 -14.11 1.84
C ALA A 527 28.93 -14.13 1.59
N TYR A 528 29.71 -14.24 2.67
CA TYR A 528 31.14 -14.52 2.55
C TYR A 528 31.37 -16.02 2.33
N PHE A 529 32.41 -16.36 1.58
CA PHE A 529 32.97 -17.71 1.68
C PHE A 529 33.59 -17.93 3.07
N GLN A 530 33.23 -19.04 3.70
CA GLN A 530 33.57 -19.34 5.09
C GLN A 530 34.40 -20.63 5.21
N THR A 531 35.21 -20.70 6.26
CA THR A 531 36.17 -21.79 6.50
C THR A 531 35.53 -23.06 7.03
N ASP A 532 34.33 -22.97 7.59
CA ASP A 532 33.48 -24.10 7.98
C ASP A 532 32.60 -24.61 6.83
N GLY A 533 32.49 -23.82 5.76
CA GLY A 533 31.77 -24.16 4.54
C GLY A 533 30.26 -23.89 4.59
N SER A 534 29.76 -23.20 5.63
CA SER A 534 28.35 -22.76 5.68
C SER A 534 28.02 -21.84 4.50
N ASN A 535 28.93 -20.89 4.21
CA ASN A 535 28.82 -19.87 3.15
C ASN A 535 27.46 -19.13 3.17
N ASP A 536 26.97 -18.88 4.38
CA ASP A 536 25.64 -18.37 4.68
C ASP A 536 25.71 -16.92 5.22
N GLY A 537 24.56 -16.25 5.38
CA GLY A 537 24.51 -14.86 5.85
C GLY A 537 24.83 -14.65 7.34
N GLU A 538 25.66 -15.49 7.98
CA GLU A 538 26.00 -15.36 9.41
C GLU A 538 27.11 -14.32 9.64
N ILE A 539 27.26 -13.91 10.90
CA ILE A 539 28.31 -12.98 11.30
C ILE A 539 29.68 -13.67 11.24
N ILE A 540 30.48 -13.26 10.27
CA ILE A 540 31.80 -13.80 9.94
C ILE A 540 32.92 -13.49 10.95
N CYS A 541 32.62 -12.66 11.95
CA CYS A 541 33.64 -12.05 12.81
C CYS A 541 34.31 -13.03 13.76
N GLY A 542 33.69 -14.18 14.07
CA GLY A 542 34.27 -15.22 14.93
C GLY A 542 34.63 -14.76 16.35
N ASP A 543 34.10 -13.61 16.80
CA ASP A 543 34.49 -12.94 18.03
C ASP A 543 33.31 -12.53 18.92
N GLY A 544 32.09 -12.95 18.54
CA GLY A 544 30.86 -12.63 19.25
C GLY A 544 30.25 -11.27 18.90
N SER A 545 30.76 -10.59 17.86
CA SER A 545 30.09 -9.41 17.29
C SER A 545 28.65 -9.68 16.90
N LYS A 546 27.81 -8.65 16.99
CA LYS A 546 26.39 -8.66 16.64
C LYS A 546 26.09 -7.63 15.56
N HIS A 547 24.91 -7.73 14.95
CA HIS A 547 24.44 -6.79 13.91
C HIS A 547 24.53 -5.32 14.36
N GLU A 548 24.20 -5.03 15.63
CA GLU A 548 24.19 -3.67 16.16
C GLU A 548 25.59 -3.05 16.27
N ASP A 549 26.65 -3.87 16.31
CA ASP A 549 28.03 -3.39 16.38
C ASP A 549 28.48 -2.72 15.07
N GLY A 550 27.77 -2.99 13.97
CA GLY A 550 28.04 -2.48 12.63
C GLY A 550 29.32 -3.01 12.00
N TYR A 551 30.26 -3.56 12.75
CA TYR A 551 31.49 -4.15 12.22
C TYR A 551 31.95 -5.28 13.13
N CYS A 552 32.85 -6.10 12.61
CA CYS A 552 33.62 -6.99 13.45
C CYS A 552 34.42 -6.20 14.51
N SER A 553 34.63 -6.82 15.67
CA SER A 553 35.52 -6.22 16.66
C SER A 553 36.98 -6.36 16.22
N SER A 554 37.89 -5.67 16.92
CA SER A 554 39.33 -5.83 16.68
C SER A 554 39.86 -7.25 16.92
N ALA A 555 39.10 -8.12 17.60
CA ALA A 555 39.46 -9.52 17.81
C ALA A 555 39.37 -10.35 16.52
N ALA A 556 38.49 -9.97 15.57
CA ALA A 556 38.39 -10.60 14.26
C ALA A 556 39.71 -10.60 13.47
N LYS A 557 40.65 -9.69 13.78
CA LYS A 557 42.02 -9.71 13.23
C LYS A 557 42.80 -10.99 13.52
N ARG A 558 42.38 -11.75 14.52
CA ARG A 558 43.02 -13.00 14.97
C ARG A 558 42.12 -14.21 14.79
N ASN A 559 40.80 -14.02 14.79
CA ASN A 559 39.83 -15.10 14.74
C ASN A 559 38.62 -14.63 13.94
N HIS A 560 38.48 -15.06 12.70
CA HIS A 560 37.32 -14.84 11.84
C HIS A 560 37.10 -16.12 11.03
N ILE A 561 35.90 -16.31 10.47
CA ILE A 561 35.58 -17.50 9.69
C ILE A 561 35.65 -17.29 8.17
N VAL A 562 36.03 -16.10 7.68
CA VAL A 562 36.18 -15.88 6.23
C VAL A 562 37.30 -16.73 5.62
N ASP A 563 37.00 -17.48 4.57
CA ASP A 563 37.99 -18.09 3.67
C ASP A 563 38.59 -17.00 2.77
N LEU A 564 39.65 -16.37 3.26
CA LEU A 564 40.25 -15.20 2.60
C LEU A 564 40.73 -15.46 1.18
N GLU A 565 41.23 -16.67 0.88
CA GLU A 565 41.74 -16.97 -0.47
C GLU A 565 40.59 -17.11 -1.47
N ARG A 566 39.57 -17.89 -1.11
CA ARG A 566 38.38 -18.05 -1.96
C ARG A 566 37.62 -16.74 -2.10
N GLN A 567 37.42 -16.02 -1.00
CA GLN A 567 36.72 -14.74 -0.98
C GLN A 567 37.45 -13.67 -1.83
N ALA A 568 38.76 -13.52 -1.66
CA ALA A 568 39.51 -12.53 -2.44
C ALA A 568 39.55 -12.89 -3.94
N PHE A 569 39.57 -14.19 -4.28
CA PHE A 569 39.48 -14.60 -5.67
C PHE A 569 38.10 -14.30 -6.27
N PHE A 570 37.02 -14.63 -5.56
CA PHE A 570 35.65 -14.35 -6.01
C PHE A 570 35.43 -12.85 -6.24
N MET A 571 35.84 -12.01 -5.29
CA MET A 571 35.78 -10.55 -5.44
C MET A 571 36.62 -10.04 -6.61
N ALA A 572 37.80 -10.64 -6.86
CA ALA A 572 38.61 -10.30 -8.02
C ALA A 572 37.85 -10.56 -9.34
N ARG A 573 37.08 -11.65 -9.42
CA ARG A 573 36.24 -11.95 -10.59
C ARG A 573 35.08 -10.96 -10.74
N LEU A 574 34.44 -10.58 -9.64
CA LEU A 574 33.43 -9.50 -9.66
C LEU A 574 34.02 -8.16 -10.15
N PHE A 575 35.29 -7.84 -9.84
CA PHE A 575 35.96 -6.63 -10.33
C PHE A 575 36.34 -6.65 -11.82
N ARG A 576 36.21 -7.78 -12.53
CA ARG A 576 36.46 -7.86 -13.97
C ARG A 576 35.48 -7.02 -14.77
N SER A 577 34.24 -6.87 -14.27
CA SER A 577 33.31 -5.96 -14.89
C SER A 577 33.80 -4.52 -14.72
N PRO A 578 33.96 -3.76 -15.82
CA PRO A 578 34.28 -2.34 -15.72
C PRO A 578 33.13 -1.54 -15.06
N ARG A 579 31.95 -2.14 -14.95
CA ARG A 579 30.77 -1.56 -14.32
C ARG A 579 30.62 -1.91 -12.85
N THR A 580 31.50 -2.76 -12.29
CA THR A 580 31.56 -2.93 -10.84
C THR A 580 32.05 -1.62 -10.23
N ARG A 581 31.13 -0.90 -9.59
CA ARG A 581 31.37 0.40 -8.97
C ARG A 581 32.11 0.20 -7.65
N VAL A 582 31.56 -0.66 -6.81
CA VAL A 582 32.07 -0.88 -5.46
C VAL A 582 31.61 -2.21 -4.89
N ILE A 583 32.47 -2.84 -4.08
CA ILE A 583 32.12 -3.97 -3.22
C ILE A 583 32.30 -3.53 -1.75
N GLY A 584 31.20 -3.45 -1.02
CA GLY A 584 31.18 -3.23 0.42
C GLY A 584 31.61 -4.49 1.18
N VAL A 585 32.49 -4.34 2.16
CA VAL A 585 32.97 -5.43 3.04
C VAL A 585 33.19 -4.89 4.46
N ASP A 586 33.28 -5.77 5.45
CA ASP A 586 33.67 -5.38 6.81
C ASP A 586 35.01 -4.63 6.88
N LYS A 587 35.06 -3.56 7.69
CA LYS A 587 36.25 -2.70 7.84
C LYS A 587 37.45 -3.39 8.46
N ILE A 588 37.23 -4.33 9.38
CA ILE A 588 38.32 -5.05 10.03
C ILE A 588 38.93 -6.06 9.07
N LEU A 589 38.13 -6.68 8.21
CA LEU A 589 38.60 -7.68 7.26
C LEU A 589 39.13 -7.12 5.94
N ALA A 590 38.72 -5.92 5.52
CA ALA A 590 39.20 -5.29 4.29
C ALA A 590 40.73 -5.38 4.09
N PRO A 591 41.59 -5.03 5.06
CA PRO A 591 43.05 -5.13 4.89
C PRO A 591 43.56 -6.56 4.64
N PHE A 592 42.88 -7.57 5.18
CA PHE A 592 43.25 -8.98 5.02
C PHE A 592 42.88 -9.48 3.62
N LEU A 593 41.74 -9.06 3.09
CA LEU A 593 41.33 -9.33 1.71
C LEU A 593 42.32 -8.69 0.72
N SER A 594 42.67 -7.42 0.88
CA SER A 594 43.68 -6.76 0.02
C SER A 594 45.05 -7.44 0.07
N LYS A 595 45.51 -7.84 1.27
CA LYS A 595 46.76 -8.60 1.41
C LYS A 595 46.68 -9.97 0.76
N THR A 596 45.51 -10.61 0.78
CA THR A 596 45.30 -11.92 0.16
C THR A 596 45.22 -11.82 -1.36
N ALA A 597 44.56 -10.80 -1.89
CA ALA A 597 44.59 -10.47 -3.32
C ALA A 597 46.03 -10.28 -3.83
N ALA A 598 46.89 -9.58 -3.08
CA ALA A 598 48.31 -9.43 -3.44
C ALA A 598 49.06 -10.77 -3.48
N ARG A 599 48.72 -11.72 -2.60
CA ARG A 599 49.28 -13.08 -2.63
C ARG A 599 48.79 -13.87 -3.84
N LEU A 600 47.49 -13.79 -4.15
CA LEU A 600 46.90 -14.44 -5.33
C LEU A 600 47.54 -13.90 -6.63
N ASN A 601 47.78 -12.59 -6.72
CA ASN A 601 48.43 -11.98 -7.89
C ASN A 601 49.88 -12.47 -8.10
N ALA A 602 50.59 -12.73 -7.00
CA ALA A 602 51.96 -13.23 -7.00
C ALA A 602 52.09 -14.74 -7.26
N LEU A 603 50.98 -15.48 -7.42
CA LEU A 603 51.00 -16.89 -7.76
C LEU A 603 51.63 -17.14 -9.15
N PRO A 604 52.16 -18.34 -9.41
CA PRO A 604 52.69 -18.70 -10.74
C PRO A 604 51.64 -18.50 -11.84
N ALA A 605 52.08 -18.11 -13.04
CA ALA A 605 51.17 -17.79 -14.15
C ALA A 605 50.21 -18.92 -14.58
N ARG A 606 50.49 -20.17 -14.20
CA ARG A 606 49.65 -21.34 -14.49
C ARG A 606 48.75 -21.76 -13.32
N ASP A 607 48.87 -21.10 -12.16
CA ASP A 607 47.99 -21.38 -11.03
C ASP A 607 46.59 -20.81 -11.36
N PRO A 608 45.53 -21.62 -11.34
CA PRO A 608 44.18 -21.16 -11.67
C PRO A 608 43.66 -20.09 -10.73
N ARG A 609 44.23 -19.97 -9.52
CA ARG A 609 43.86 -18.97 -8.52
C ARG A 609 44.54 -17.62 -8.73
N ARG A 610 45.43 -17.50 -9.73
CA ARG A 610 46.15 -16.26 -9.99
C ARG A 610 45.18 -15.17 -10.47
N ILE A 611 45.26 -14.00 -9.84
CA ILE A 611 44.55 -12.79 -10.28
C ILE A 611 45.50 -11.84 -11.03
N THR A 612 44.94 -11.01 -11.89
CA THR A 612 45.65 -10.01 -12.69
C THR A 612 46.00 -8.76 -11.89
N ASP A 613 46.91 -7.94 -12.41
CA ASP A 613 47.29 -6.66 -11.77
C ASP A 613 46.10 -5.67 -11.73
N ALA A 614 45.21 -5.72 -12.74
CA ALA A 614 44.02 -4.88 -12.79
C ALA A 614 42.97 -5.31 -11.73
N GLU A 615 42.80 -6.61 -11.52
CA GLU A 615 41.94 -7.14 -10.47
C GLU A 615 42.50 -6.78 -9.09
N LEU A 616 43.82 -6.89 -8.88
CA LEU A 616 44.48 -6.47 -7.64
C LEU A 616 44.28 -4.97 -7.35
N ALA A 617 44.47 -4.10 -8.36
CA ALA A 617 44.29 -2.65 -8.19
C ALA A 617 42.88 -2.29 -7.69
N SER A 618 41.87 -3.07 -8.10
CA SER A 618 40.46 -2.84 -7.73
C SER A 618 40.19 -3.01 -6.22
N PHE A 619 41.03 -3.74 -5.48
CA PHE A 619 40.92 -3.82 -4.01
C PHE A 619 41.26 -2.50 -3.31
N SER A 620 42.10 -1.65 -3.93
CA SER A 620 42.37 -0.30 -3.42
C SER A 620 41.25 0.67 -3.81
N ASP A 621 40.79 0.58 -5.05
CA ASP A 621 39.94 1.61 -5.65
C ASP A 621 38.45 1.36 -5.42
N ARG A 622 38.03 0.09 -5.38
CA ARG A 622 36.62 -0.32 -5.49
C ARG A 622 36.15 -1.27 -4.37
N MET A 623 36.99 -1.70 -3.43
CA MET A 623 36.53 -2.42 -2.22
C MET A 623 36.18 -1.43 -1.12
N ALA A 624 35.03 -0.75 -1.23
CA ALA A 624 34.65 0.35 -0.34
C ALA A 624 35.78 1.39 -0.20
N TYR A 625 36.38 1.74 -1.34
CA TYR A 625 37.53 2.67 -1.46
C TYR A 625 38.70 2.30 -0.52
N GLY A 626 38.94 1.00 -0.35
CA GLY A 626 40.05 0.41 0.40
C GLY A 626 39.83 0.31 1.92
N SER A 627 38.68 0.76 2.44
CA SER A 627 38.47 0.89 3.89
C SER A 627 37.41 -0.06 4.48
N GLY A 628 36.49 -0.59 3.66
CA GLY A 628 35.29 -1.31 4.14
C GLY A 628 34.16 -0.38 4.62
N TRP A 629 32.98 -0.94 4.86
CA TRP A 629 31.75 -0.22 5.22
C TRP A 629 31.05 -0.82 6.46
N PRO A 630 30.24 -0.01 7.19
CA PRO A 630 29.40 -0.49 8.29
C PRO A 630 28.33 -1.46 7.81
N TYR A 631 27.97 -2.40 8.66
CA TYR A 631 26.94 -3.41 8.53
C TYR A 631 27.24 -4.51 7.50
N HIS A 632 28.48 -4.62 7.03
CA HIS A 632 28.91 -5.63 6.02
C HIS A 632 29.71 -6.76 6.65
N HIS A 633 29.36 -7.18 7.86
CA HIS A 633 30.04 -8.24 8.61
C HIS A 633 29.31 -9.60 8.54
N HIS A 634 28.36 -9.72 7.63
CA HIS A 634 27.66 -10.97 7.32
C HIS A 634 27.45 -11.19 5.81
N HIS A 635 27.74 -10.16 5.00
CA HIS A 635 27.68 -10.20 3.54
C HIS A 635 28.69 -9.21 2.95
N ILE A 636 29.07 -9.43 1.70
CA ILE A 636 29.58 -8.39 0.83
C ILE A 636 28.41 -7.73 0.09
N HIS A 637 28.51 -6.43 -0.15
CA HIS A 637 27.53 -5.69 -0.95
C HIS A 637 28.14 -5.37 -2.31
N LEU A 638 27.73 -6.07 -3.36
CA LEU A 638 28.15 -5.79 -4.71
C LEU A 638 27.26 -4.71 -5.31
N SER A 639 27.86 -3.62 -5.78
CA SER A 639 27.13 -2.55 -6.47
C SER A 639 27.76 -2.25 -7.83
N MET A 640 26.91 -2.19 -8.84
CA MET A 640 27.26 -1.77 -10.19
C MET A 640 27.09 -0.26 -10.36
N ASP A 641 27.69 0.28 -11.42
CA ASP A 641 27.44 1.65 -11.83
C ASP A 641 25.96 1.83 -12.17
N TRP A 642 25.43 2.97 -11.74
CA TRP A 642 24.10 3.40 -12.06
C TRP A 642 24.00 3.67 -13.57
N TRP A 643 22.97 3.13 -14.22
CA TRP A 643 22.66 3.58 -15.57
C TRP A 643 21.98 4.95 -15.49
N PRO A 644 22.21 5.85 -16.46
CA PRO A 644 21.42 7.06 -16.56
C PRO A 644 19.94 6.69 -16.67
N LYS A 645 19.07 7.29 -15.85
CA LYS A 645 17.61 7.15 -16.02
C LYS A 645 17.26 7.58 -17.45
N ARG A 646 16.53 6.74 -18.20
CA ARG A 646 16.05 7.07 -19.54
C ARG A 646 15.23 8.37 -19.43
N ALA A 647 15.65 9.44 -20.11
CA ALA A 647 14.81 10.62 -20.22
C ALA A 647 13.56 10.21 -21.01
N ALA A 648 12.38 10.31 -20.40
CA ALA A 648 11.12 9.92 -21.02
C ALA A 648 10.94 10.66 -22.35
N ALA A 649 11.15 9.96 -23.46
CA ALA A 649 10.73 10.44 -24.76
C ALA A 649 9.21 10.28 -24.83
N GLY A 650 8.48 11.26 -24.30
CA GLY A 650 7.04 11.49 -24.47
C GLY A 650 6.15 10.25 -24.44
N GLY A 651 5.58 9.96 -23.26
CA GLY A 651 4.42 9.07 -23.10
C GLY A 651 4.65 7.96 -22.07
N GLY A 652 4.16 8.20 -20.84
CA GLY A 652 3.91 7.20 -19.80
C GLY A 652 5.13 6.44 -19.22
N PRO A 653 5.09 6.02 -17.94
CA PRO A 653 5.96 4.96 -17.47
C PRO A 653 5.68 3.67 -18.26
N ALA A 654 6.73 2.98 -18.68
CA ALA A 654 6.60 1.64 -19.26
C ALA A 654 6.13 0.69 -18.16
N ALA A 655 4.94 0.12 -18.32
CA ALA A 655 4.42 -0.89 -17.42
C ALA A 655 5.28 -2.16 -17.51
N ALA A 656 5.93 -2.56 -16.42
CA ALA A 656 6.18 -3.98 -16.21
C ALA A 656 4.82 -4.69 -16.26
N SER A 657 4.72 -5.93 -16.73
CA SER A 657 3.44 -6.68 -16.81
C SER A 657 2.75 -6.91 -15.46
N PHE A 658 3.15 -6.21 -14.39
CA PHE A 658 2.63 -6.31 -13.05
C PHE A 658 2.52 -4.98 -12.28
N ALA A 659 2.74 -3.82 -12.88
CA ALA A 659 2.69 -2.56 -12.11
C ALA A 659 1.82 -1.48 -12.75
N SER A 660 0.72 -1.16 -12.07
CA SER A 660 0.17 0.20 -11.99
C SER A 660 0.59 0.80 -10.64
N SER A 661 1.46 1.82 -10.66
CA SER A 661 1.95 2.52 -9.46
C SER A 661 0.94 3.57 -8.95
N PRO A 662 0.76 3.72 -7.63
CA PRO A 662 0.30 4.98 -7.04
C PRO A 662 1.47 5.97 -6.87
N VAL A 663 1.14 7.25 -6.90
CA VAL A 663 2.08 8.38 -6.85
C VAL A 663 2.57 8.61 -5.42
N ILE A 664 3.88 8.50 -5.17
CA ILE A 664 4.49 8.83 -3.86
C ILE A 664 4.65 10.35 -3.71
N HIS A 665 3.91 10.94 -2.77
CA HIS A 665 4.15 12.28 -2.26
C HIS A 665 5.41 12.33 -1.40
N ARG A 666 6.27 13.32 -1.65
CA ARG A 666 7.45 13.61 -0.82
C ARG A 666 7.01 14.14 0.55
N SER A 667 7.41 13.47 1.62
CA SER A 667 7.35 13.99 2.99
C SER A 667 8.70 13.86 3.71
N PRO A 668 8.94 14.68 4.76
CA PRO A 668 10.27 15.13 5.15
C PRO A 668 11.01 14.17 6.07
N ALA A 669 12.34 14.22 5.96
CA ALA A 669 13.37 13.55 6.75
C ALA A 669 12.92 12.97 8.12
N VAL A 670 12.90 11.64 8.23
CA VAL A 670 12.72 10.92 9.49
C VAL A 670 13.99 10.17 9.88
N ALA A 671 14.27 10.19 11.17
CA ALA A 671 15.46 9.70 11.85
C ALA A 671 15.69 8.18 11.67
N ALA A 672 16.97 7.80 11.81
CA ALA A 672 17.49 6.44 11.70
C ALA A 672 16.61 5.38 12.40
N GLN A 673 15.88 4.61 11.60
CA GLN A 673 15.18 3.41 12.04
C GLN A 673 16.19 2.27 12.27
N ARG A 674 15.88 1.42 13.26
CA ARG A 674 16.61 0.18 13.57
C ARG A 674 16.36 -0.83 12.46
N MET A 675 17.38 -1.15 11.68
CA MET A 675 17.36 -2.31 10.76
C MET A 675 17.27 -3.59 11.61
N VAL A 676 16.15 -4.30 11.51
CA VAL A 676 15.97 -5.63 12.13
C VAL A 676 16.10 -6.66 11.02
N TRP A 677 17.24 -7.35 10.99
CA TRP A 677 17.38 -8.56 10.18
C TRP A 677 16.48 -9.64 10.80
N PRO A 678 15.76 -10.46 10.00
CA PRO A 678 14.97 -11.55 10.56
C PRO A 678 15.83 -12.42 11.49
N PRO A 679 15.41 -12.63 12.76
CA PRO A 679 16.16 -13.46 13.68
C PRO A 679 16.02 -14.92 13.27
N ARG A 680 17.12 -15.58 12.84
CA ARG A 680 17.12 -17.03 12.58
C ARG A 680 16.62 -17.80 13.84
N PRO A 681 15.95 -18.95 13.66
CA PRO A 681 15.70 -19.91 14.74
C PRO A 681 16.97 -20.33 15.51
#